data_AF-A0A9E3Q525-F1
#
_entry.id   AF-A0A9E3Q525-F1
#
_cell.length_a   1.000
_cell.length_b   1.000
_cell.length_c   1.000
_cell.angle_alpha   90.00
_cell.angle_beta   90.00
_cell.angle_gamma   90.00
#
_symmetry.space_group_name_H-M   'P 1'
#
loop_
_entity.id
_entity.type
_entity.pdbx_description
1 polymer ?
#
loop_
_entity_poly.entity_id
_entity_poly.type
_entity_poly.pdbx_seq_one_letter_code
_entity_poly.pdbx_strand_id
1 'polypeptide(L)'
;MQKYLCLHGHFYQPPRENPWLEGVELQDSAHPYHDWNERITAECYAPNAMARLLDGDGRIVDIVNNYSRISFNFGPTLLAWMEQKAPDVLAAIVEADRRSRDRFSGHGSALAQGYNHMILPLANARDRHTQVVWGKRDFEHRFGRAPEGMWLAETAADTPSLEALAQQGIKFTILSPFQASRVRSLRGGPWSDVNGARVDPSRPYLVRLPAGRSIVVFFYDAPVSKAVAFERLLATGEGFAHRLMDAYDDIRNRDQLVHIATDGESYGHHHRYGEMGLAYALRYIESNGLAKLTNYGEYLAGHPPTMEAQIHEKSAWSCSHGVSRWFADCGCNSGGRPGWNQRWRAPLREAFDWLRDQLAPRYEEASRKLLVNPWAARDDYISVILDRSDGSVAAYFERHGLRPLDEAEQVTALRLLELQRHAMLMYTSCGWFFDELSGIETVQVIQYAGRALQLLQNVTGEDLEPAFVERLARAPSNIHEHRNGRHIYEKFVKPAIVDRERLGAHYAISSLFEEQAPVQRIYSYVFEQEHRHVYTAGKARLVVGSSKVTFEVTRACDRVSFAALHLGDHNVHGGVRIFRGQEAFEELVMEFREAFDRADFPLVIRLMDRHFGESYYSLKSLFRDQQRKILNEILVSTGQDLESHFRQITDQYTPLMRFLKDIGAPLPPALNTAADFVLNCDLQRLFESADPDPTKAREWMELARDGNVAIAVDELAYAIKGQLDRRLARLAEVPDDPGYLSRTADIAEVVRSMDIEVNLWKTQNLYFQMRRSLLASRREAAAGGDAGAAEWVGHFARLGEQFGFRTED
;
A
#
# COMPACT_ATOMS: atom_id res chain seq x y z
N MET A 1 33.59 2.40 -27.62
CA MET A 1 32.22 2.92 -27.80
C MET A 1 31.34 2.09 -26.93
N GLN A 2 30.90 2.65 -25.81
CA GLN A 2 30.24 1.91 -24.76
C GLN A 2 28.72 2.04 -24.92
N LYS A 3 28.03 0.90 -24.87
CA LYS A 3 26.56 0.83 -24.78
C LYS A 3 26.18 0.88 -23.30
N TYR A 4 25.34 1.84 -22.91
CA TYR A 4 24.85 2.04 -21.55
C TYR A 4 23.35 1.82 -21.48
N LEU A 5 22.88 1.10 -20.46
CA LEU A 5 21.47 0.79 -20.27
C LEU A 5 20.97 1.27 -18.91
N CYS A 6 19.86 2.02 -18.89
CA CYS A 6 19.18 2.43 -17.66
C CYS A 6 17.67 2.21 -17.78
N LEU A 7 17.09 1.37 -16.94
CA LEU A 7 15.64 1.20 -16.85
C LEU A 7 15.13 2.04 -15.68
N HIS A 8 14.00 2.72 -15.84
CA HIS A 8 13.34 3.46 -14.78
C HIS A 8 11.94 2.91 -14.49
N GLY A 9 11.71 2.47 -13.25
CA GLY A 9 10.38 2.09 -12.76
C GLY A 9 9.80 3.16 -11.84
N HIS A 10 8.63 3.70 -12.21
CA HIS A 10 7.85 4.61 -11.39
C HIS A 10 6.83 3.81 -10.56
N PHE A 11 7.09 3.60 -9.26
CA PHE A 11 6.22 2.79 -8.39
C PHE A 11 5.33 3.69 -7.53
N TYR A 12 4.02 3.54 -7.64
CA TYR A 12 3.10 4.45 -6.97
C TYR A 12 1.69 3.83 -6.81
N GLN A 13 1.07 4.12 -5.67
CA GLN A 13 -0.35 3.95 -5.44
C GLN A 13 -0.96 5.27 -5.03
N PRO A 14 -2.19 5.60 -5.48
CA PRO A 14 -2.92 6.75 -4.97
C PRO A 14 -2.99 6.69 -3.44
N PRO A 15 -2.91 7.83 -2.73
CA PRO A 15 -3.28 7.88 -1.32
C PRO A 15 -4.69 7.30 -1.14
N ARG A 16 -4.84 6.28 -0.30
CA ARG A 16 -6.10 5.55 -0.06
C ARG A 16 -6.60 5.69 1.38
N GLU A 17 -5.88 6.42 2.20
CA GLU A 17 -6.16 6.60 3.60
C GLU A 17 -7.49 7.35 3.78
N ASN A 18 -8.37 6.84 4.63
CA ASN A 18 -9.55 7.58 5.03
C ASN A 18 -9.09 8.86 5.76
N PRO A 19 -9.48 10.07 5.31
CA PRO A 19 -8.94 11.34 5.84
C PRO A 19 -9.26 11.63 7.32
N TRP A 20 -10.21 10.90 7.89
CA TRP A 20 -10.56 11.00 9.30
C TRP A 20 -9.83 9.96 10.15
N LEU A 21 -9.51 8.79 9.58
CA LEU A 21 -8.84 7.71 10.29
C LEU A 21 -7.33 7.72 10.10
N GLU A 22 -6.81 8.33 9.04
CA GLU A 22 -5.39 8.28 8.63
C GLU A 22 -4.88 6.84 8.46
N GLY A 23 -5.76 5.97 7.94
CA GLY A 23 -5.43 4.60 7.59
C GLY A 23 -6.30 4.11 6.44
N VAL A 24 -5.80 3.10 5.72
CA VAL A 24 -6.53 2.44 4.64
C VAL A 24 -7.49 1.42 5.28
N GLU A 25 -8.78 1.53 4.98
CA GLU A 25 -9.79 0.55 5.40
C GLU A 25 -9.83 -0.63 4.42
N LEU A 26 -10.41 -1.76 4.85
CA LEU A 26 -10.63 -2.94 4.00
C LEU A 26 -11.33 -2.59 2.66
N GLN A 27 -10.72 -3.03 1.55
CA GLN A 27 -11.23 -2.86 0.19
C GLN A 27 -11.57 -4.20 -0.44
N ASP A 28 -12.88 -4.55 -0.50
CA ASP A 28 -13.34 -5.86 -0.98
C ASP A 28 -12.83 -6.23 -2.39
N SER A 29 -12.58 -5.25 -3.25
CA SER A 29 -12.01 -5.43 -4.59
C SER A 29 -10.56 -5.95 -4.61
N ALA A 30 -9.86 -5.88 -3.48
CA ALA A 30 -8.48 -6.33 -3.34
C ALA A 30 -8.36 -7.77 -2.82
N HIS A 31 -9.48 -8.44 -2.52
CA HIS A 31 -9.52 -9.82 -2.01
C HIS A 31 -8.59 -10.77 -2.81
N PRO A 32 -7.82 -11.65 -2.15
CA PRO A 32 -7.84 -11.97 -0.71
C PRO A 32 -7.05 -11.01 0.19
N TYR A 33 -6.45 -9.96 -0.37
CA TYR A 33 -5.69 -8.97 0.40
C TYR A 33 -6.63 -7.96 1.08
N HIS A 34 -6.13 -7.33 2.15
CA HIS A 34 -6.86 -6.32 2.90
C HIS A 34 -7.19 -5.09 2.05
N ASP A 35 -6.21 -4.60 1.28
CA ASP A 35 -6.36 -3.44 0.42
C ASP A 35 -5.46 -3.52 -0.83
N TRP A 36 -5.64 -2.58 -1.76
CA TRP A 36 -4.88 -2.56 -3.02
C TRP A 36 -3.38 -2.31 -2.83
N ASN A 37 -2.96 -1.60 -1.77
CA ASN A 37 -1.53 -1.41 -1.50
C ASN A 37 -0.90 -2.73 -1.06
N GLU A 38 -1.57 -3.51 -0.21
CA GLU A 38 -1.12 -4.85 0.19
C GLU A 38 -1.03 -5.79 -1.01
N ARG A 39 -2.09 -5.83 -1.83
CA ARG A 39 -2.13 -6.66 -3.03
C ARG A 39 -0.96 -6.38 -3.97
N ILE A 40 -0.76 -5.12 -4.33
CA ILE A 40 0.29 -4.74 -5.29
C ILE A 40 1.68 -4.87 -4.66
N THR A 41 1.81 -4.70 -3.34
CA THR A 41 3.05 -5.03 -2.63
C THR A 41 3.39 -6.50 -2.79
N ALA A 42 2.43 -7.40 -2.62
CA ALA A 42 2.62 -8.85 -2.77
C ALA A 42 2.86 -9.27 -4.23
N GLU A 43 2.20 -8.62 -5.18
CA GLU A 43 2.27 -8.98 -6.61
C GLU A 43 3.43 -8.30 -7.36
N CYS A 44 3.99 -7.20 -6.86
CA CYS A 44 4.99 -6.40 -7.57
C CYS A 44 6.16 -5.95 -6.68
N TYR A 45 5.89 -5.19 -5.61
CA TYR A 45 6.97 -4.49 -4.90
C TYR A 45 7.91 -5.44 -4.15
N ALA A 46 7.34 -6.37 -3.38
CA ALA A 46 8.13 -7.39 -2.69
C ALA A 46 8.80 -8.38 -3.68
N PRO A 47 8.12 -8.89 -4.73
CA PRO A 47 8.77 -9.69 -5.77
C PRO A 47 9.96 -9.02 -6.44
N ASN A 48 9.92 -7.71 -6.73
CA ASN A 48 11.08 -7.02 -7.31
C ASN A 48 12.28 -6.90 -6.35
N ALA A 49 12.02 -6.85 -5.03
CA ALA A 49 13.09 -6.88 -4.04
C ALA A 49 13.77 -8.25 -3.93
N MET A 50 13.06 -9.33 -4.32
CA MET A 50 13.46 -10.73 -4.20
C MET A 50 13.04 -11.54 -5.45
N ALA A 51 13.48 -11.12 -6.64
CA ALA A 51 13.08 -11.71 -7.91
C ALA A 51 13.81 -13.03 -8.14
N ARG A 52 13.09 -14.08 -8.51
CA ARG A 52 13.68 -15.41 -8.78
C ARG A 52 14.32 -15.41 -10.15
N LEU A 53 15.51 -15.98 -10.23
CA LEU A 53 16.14 -16.41 -11.48
C LEU A 53 16.01 -17.93 -11.58
N LEU A 54 15.40 -18.39 -12.67
CA LEU A 54 15.22 -19.80 -12.96
C LEU A 54 16.24 -20.26 -14.02
N ASP A 55 16.58 -21.55 -14.00
CA ASP A 55 17.24 -22.22 -15.13
C ASP A 55 16.24 -22.85 -16.10
N GLY A 56 16.75 -23.57 -17.10
CA GLY A 56 15.94 -24.21 -18.16
C GLY A 56 14.98 -25.29 -17.66
N ASP A 57 15.21 -25.84 -16.46
CA ASP A 57 14.34 -26.85 -15.82
C ASP A 57 13.34 -26.20 -14.85
N GLY A 58 13.27 -24.87 -14.83
CA GLY A 58 12.39 -24.10 -13.93
C GLY A 58 12.87 -24.07 -12.48
N ARG A 59 14.15 -24.42 -12.21
CA ARG A 59 14.70 -24.43 -10.85
C ARG A 59 15.29 -23.07 -10.49
N ILE A 60 15.05 -22.64 -9.25
CA ILE A 60 15.59 -21.38 -8.72
C ILE A 60 17.11 -21.53 -8.55
N VAL A 61 17.86 -20.76 -9.34
CA VAL A 61 19.31 -20.68 -9.26
C VAL A 61 19.80 -19.52 -8.40
N ASP A 62 19.04 -18.44 -8.35
CA ASP A 62 19.39 -17.24 -7.58
C ASP A 62 18.15 -16.39 -7.26
N ILE A 63 18.26 -15.53 -6.26
CA ILE A 63 17.24 -14.51 -5.92
C ILE A 63 17.93 -13.15 -5.85
N VAL A 64 17.46 -12.22 -6.69
CA VAL A 64 18.10 -10.92 -6.91
C VAL A 64 17.15 -9.76 -6.60
N ASN A 65 17.73 -8.63 -6.23
CA ASN A 65 16.98 -7.40 -6.02
C ASN A 65 17.07 -6.53 -7.28
N ASN A 66 15.96 -6.37 -8.00
CA ASN A 66 15.90 -5.59 -9.24
C ASN A 66 16.20 -4.11 -8.99
N TYR A 67 15.72 -3.53 -7.88
CA TYR A 67 15.94 -2.13 -7.52
C TYR A 67 17.43 -1.76 -7.43
N SER A 68 18.29 -2.70 -7.07
CA SER A 68 19.75 -2.47 -7.03
C SER A 68 20.42 -2.37 -8.41
N ARG A 69 19.67 -2.65 -9.49
CA ARG A 69 20.15 -2.74 -10.88
C ARG A 69 19.45 -1.78 -11.84
N ILE A 70 18.34 -1.18 -11.43
CA ILE A 70 17.56 -0.21 -12.21
C ILE A 70 17.51 1.14 -11.49
N SER A 71 17.14 2.20 -12.19
CA SER A 71 16.67 3.44 -11.57
C SER A 71 15.21 3.29 -11.15
N PHE A 72 14.79 3.91 -10.04
CA PHE A 72 13.40 3.80 -9.60
C PHE A 72 12.98 5.00 -8.76
N ASN A 73 11.68 5.20 -8.60
CA ASN A 73 11.13 6.05 -7.55
C ASN A 73 9.93 5.35 -6.90
N PHE A 74 9.67 5.67 -5.64
CA PHE A 74 8.43 5.30 -4.95
C PHE A 74 7.69 6.55 -4.50
N GLY A 75 6.36 6.53 -4.55
CA GLY A 75 5.54 7.62 -4.03
C GLY A 75 5.63 7.74 -2.50
N PRO A 76 5.81 8.94 -1.93
CA PRO A 76 5.91 9.14 -0.47
C PRO A 76 4.75 8.57 0.35
N THR A 77 3.52 8.67 -0.14
CA THR A 77 2.34 8.10 0.55
C THR A 77 2.37 6.58 0.61
N LEU A 78 2.83 5.92 -0.46
CA LEU A 78 3.03 4.48 -0.49
C LEU A 78 4.16 4.05 0.45
N LEU A 79 5.26 4.82 0.50
CA LEU A 79 6.37 4.54 1.43
C LEU A 79 5.94 4.67 2.90
N ALA A 80 5.11 5.68 3.22
CA ALA A 80 4.54 5.83 4.56
C ALA A 80 3.64 4.65 4.95
N TRP A 81 2.84 4.14 4.01
CA TRP A 81 2.05 2.92 4.22
C TRP A 81 2.96 1.69 4.43
N MET A 82 4.00 1.52 3.60
CA MET A 82 4.95 0.41 3.70
C MET A 82 5.70 0.41 5.03
N GLU A 83 6.07 1.57 5.55
CA GLU A 83 6.76 1.68 6.84
C GLU A 83 5.96 1.04 7.98
N GLN A 84 4.63 1.12 7.94
CA GLN A 84 3.75 0.53 8.94
C GLN A 84 3.32 -0.91 8.61
N LYS A 85 3.09 -1.21 7.33
CA LYS A 85 2.44 -2.45 6.89
C LYS A 85 3.36 -3.46 6.22
N ALA A 86 4.50 -3.02 5.68
CA ALA A 86 5.48 -3.84 4.99
C ALA A 86 6.94 -3.36 5.25
N PRO A 87 7.37 -3.21 6.52
CA PRO A 87 8.66 -2.60 6.86
C PRO A 87 9.85 -3.35 6.25
N ASP A 88 9.77 -4.68 6.17
CA ASP A 88 10.82 -5.51 5.55
C ASP A 88 11.01 -5.21 4.05
N VAL A 89 9.91 -4.92 3.35
CA VAL A 89 9.94 -4.55 1.91
C VAL A 89 10.56 -3.17 1.74
N LEU A 90 10.15 -2.20 2.58
CA LEU A 90 10.75 -0.87 2.58
C LEU A 90 12.25 -0.93 2.86
N ALA A 91 12.67 -1.69 3.88
CA ALA A 91 14.08 -1.89 4.22
C ALA A 91 14.86 -2.50 3.03
N ALA A 92 14.28 -3.47 2.32
CA ALA A 92 14.90 -4.05 1.13
C ALA A 92 15.03 -3.06 -0.05
N ILE A 93 14.08 -2.14 -0.20
CA ILE A 93 14.13 -1.06 -1.22
C ILE A 93 15.23 -0.04 -0.86
N VAL A 94 15.31 0.39 0.40
CA VAL A 94 16.34 1.33 0.88
C VAL A 94 17.74 0.72 0.78
N GLU A 95 17.89 -0.54 1.19
CA GLU A 95 19.14 -1.29 1.04
C GLU A 95 19.53 -1.46 -0.44
N ALA A 96 18.56 -1.60 -1.35
CA ALA A 96 18.83 -1.68 -2.77
C ALA A 96 19.45 -0.38 -3.32
N ASP A 97 18.98 0.79 -2.88
CA ASP A 97 19.61 2.07 -3.21
C ASP A 97 21.02 2.18 -2.63
N ARG A 98 21.24 1.70 -1.40
CA ARG A 98 22.58 1.65 -0.81
C ARG A 98 23.53 0.78 -1.64
N ARG A 99 23.10 -0.43 -2.03
CA ARG A 99 23.88 -1.33 -2.89
C ARG A 99 24.09 -0.77 -4.29
N SER A 100 23.12 -0.04 -4.84
CA SER A 100 23.27 0.56 -6.15
C SER A 100 24.36 1.63 -6.14
N ARG A 101 24.59 2.34 -5.02
CA ARG A 101 25.72 3.29 -4.89
C ARG A 101 27.08 2.59 -5.00
N ASP A 102 27.21 1.41 -4.37
CA ASP A 102 28.43 0.60 -4.46
C ASP A 102 28.68 0.16 -5.92
N ARG A 103 27.60 -0.10 -6.67
CA ARG A 103 27.62 -0.53 -8.07
C ARG A 103 27.86 0.61 -9.07
N PHE A 104 27.25 1.76 -8.86
CA PHE A 104 27.17 2.87 -9.82
C PHE A 104 28.01 4.06 -9.35
N SER A 105 29.27 3.80 -9.00
CA SER A 105 30.27 4.85 -8.73
C SER A 105 29.85 5.90 -7.69
N GLY A 106 29.12 5.48 -6.65
CA GLY A 106 28.60 6.34 -5.57
C GLY A 106 27.19 6.91 -5.79
N HIS A 107 26.61 6.73 -6.98
CA HIS A 107 25.29 7.24 -7.35
C HIS A 107 24.18 6.25 -7.02
N GLY A 108 23.16 6.72 -6.28
CA GLY A 108 22.02 5.88 -5.92
C GLY A 108 20.96 5.82 -7.01
N SER A 109 20.25 4.70 -7.09
CA SER A 109 19.22 4.43 -8.10
C SER A 109 17.87 5.07 -7.79
N ALA A 110 17.58 5.31 -6.51
CA ALA A 110 16.33 5.90 -6.05
C ALA A 110 16.29 7.40 -6.38
N LEU A 111 15.15 7.84 -6.91
CA LEU A 111 14.81 9.25 -7.17
C LEU A 111 13.72 9.72 -6.20
N ALA A 112 13.70 11.01 -5.90
CA ALA A 112 12.58 11.62 -5.18
C ALA A 112 11.35 11.74 -6.08
N GLN A 113 10.19 12.08 -5.51
CA GLN A 113 8.96 12.35 -6.24
C GLN A 113 8.26 13.57 -5.64
N GLY A 114 7.49 14.32 -6.44
CA GLY A 114 6.50 15.24 -5.89
C GLY A 114 5.57 14.54 -4.88
N TYR A 115 5.41 15.13 -3.68
CA TYR A 115 4.96 14.41 -2.48
C TYR A 115 3.63 13.66 -2.61
N ASN A 116 2.55 14.34 -3.00
CA ASN A 116 1.22 13.76 -3.17
C ASN A 116 0.88 13.42 -4.63
N HIS A 117 1.89 13.26 -5.48
CA HIS A 117 1.69 12.98 -6.91
C HIS A 117 0.78 14.02 -7.61
N MET A 118 0.91 15.29 -7.22
CA MET A 118 0.17 16.42 -7.78
C MET A 118 0.74 16.81 -9.16
N ILE A 119 -0.12 17.18 -10.10
CA ILE A 119 0.29 17.72 -11.40
C ILE A 119 0.82 19.14 -11.21
N LEU A 120 2.15 19.28 -11.06
CA LEU A 120 2.81 20.54 -10.72
C LEU A 120 2.52 21.70 -11.70
N PRO A 121 2.39 21.49 -13.03
CA PRO A 121 2.02 22.56 -13.96
C PRO A 121 0.62 23.14 -13.74
N LEU A 122 -0.25 22.43 -13.00
CA LEU A 122 -1.58 22.89 -12.63
C LEU A 122 -1.64 23.42 -11.19
N ALA A 123 -0.56 23.29 -10.43
CA ALA A 123 -0.48 23.80 -9.06
C ALA A 123 -0.18 25.30 -9.05
N ASN A 124 -0.66 26.01 -8.02
CA ASN A 124 -0.18 27.36 -7.76
C ASN A 124 1.29 27.33 -7.31
N ALA A 125 1.94 28.50 -7.25
CA ALA A 125 3.37 28.58 -6.95
C ALA A 125 3.74 28.05 -5.54
N ARG A 126 2.89 28.26 -4.53
CA ARG A 126 3.13 27.84 -3.15
C ARG A 126 3.05 26.32 -3.03
N ASP A 127 1.97 25.73 -3.50
CA ASP A 127 1.76 24.29 -3.44
C ASP A 127 2.81 23.55 -4.25
N ARG A 128 3.17 24.06 -5.43
CA ARG A 128 4.27 23.51 -6.22
C ARG A 128 5.60 23.50 -5.44
N HIS A 129 5.93 24.59 -4.77
CA HIS A 129 7.14 24.66 -3.94
C HIS A 129 7.11 23.60 -2.83
N THR A 130 6.03 23.54 -2.07
CA THR A 130 5.85 22.59 -0.97
C THR A 130 5.92 21.14 -1.45
N GLN A 131 5.29 20.79 -2.58
CA GLN A 131 5.32 19.44 -3.13
C GLN A 131 6.74 18.96 -3.45
N VAL A 132 7.61 19.86 -3.94
CA VAL A 132 9.02 19.56 -4.21
C VAL A 132 9.82 19.47 -2.90
N VAL A 133 9.62 20.41 -1.97
CA VAL A 133 10.31 20.41 -0.66
C VAL A 133 9.97 19.16 0.14
N TRP A 134 8.68 18.82 0.25
CA TRP A 134 8.21 17.64 0.97
C TRP A 134 8.69 16.36 0.31
N GLY A 135 8.62 16.27 -1.02
CA GLY A 135 9.14 15.13 -1.78
C GLY A 135 10.63 14.89 -1.57
N LYS A 136 11.42 15.97 -1.52
CA LYS A 136 12.85 15.89 -1.20
C LYS A 136 13.10 15.45 0.24
N ARG A 137 12.38 16.00 1.21
CA ARG A 137 12.59 15.70 2.64
C ARG A 137 12.14 14.29 3.02
N ASP A 138 11.04 13.81 2.46
CA ASP A 138 10.63 12.40 2.59
C ASP A 138 11.72 11.47 2.06
N PHE A 139 12.28 11.78 0.88
CA PHE A 139 13.40 11.03 0.33
C PHE A 139 14.63 11.03 1.25
N GLU A 140 15.03 12.20 1.74
CA GLU A 140 16.19 12.33 2.66
C GLU A 140 15.98 11.55 3.96
N HIS A 141 14.76 11.56 4.50
CA HIS A 141 14.39 10.82 5.70
C HIS A 141 14.50 9.31 5.50
N ARG A 142 14.00 8.78 4.37
CA ARG A 142 13.93 7.32 4.12
C ARG A 142 15.24 6.74 3.61
N PHE A 143 15.93 7.45 2.72
CA PHE A 143 17.13 6.95 2.04
C PHE A 143 18.44 7.47 2.66
N GLY A 144 18.39 8.41 3.61
CA GLY A 144 19.57 8.92 4.32
C GLY A 144 20.55 9.71 3.44
N ARG A 145 20.11 10.20 2.27
CA ARG A 145 20.92 11.02 1.35
C ARG A 145 20.04 12.01 0.58
N ALA A 146 20.65 13.06 0.04
CA ALA A 146 19.96 13.96 -0.89
C ALA A 146 19.63 13.26 -2.23
N PRO A 147 18.46 13.53 -2.85
CA PRO A 147 18.13 13.01 -4.17
C PRO A 147 18.89 13.77 -5.28
N GLU A 148 19.40 13.05 -6.28
CA GLU A 148 20.01 13.66 -7.46
C GLU A 148 18.97 14.00 -8.53
N GLY A 149 17.92 13.20 -8.64
CA GLY A 149 16.82 13.39 -9.57
C GLY A 149 15.46 13.33 -8.87
N MET A 150 14.44 13.86 -9.52
CA MET A 150 13.06 13.82 -9.04
C MET A 150 12.11 13.45 -10.17
N TRP A 151 11.22 12.50 -9.91
CA TRP A 151 10.09 12.15 -10.78
C TRP A 151 8.95 13.14 -10.61
N LEU A 152 8.51 13.71 -11.73
CA LEU A 152 7.30 14.54 -11.80
C LEU A 152 6.10 13.63 -12.07
N ALA A 153 5.02 13.80 -11.32
CA ALA A 153 3.78 13.05 -11.52
C ALA A 153 3.37 13.12 -13.00
N GLU A 154 3.21 11.96 -13.64
CA GLU A 154 2.82 11.84 -15.06
C GLU A 154 3.82 12.50 -16.04
N THR A 155 5.08 12.62 -15.61
CA THR A 155 6.13 13.46 -16.21
C THR A 155 5.66 14.88 -16.52
N ALA A 156 4.64 15.36 -15.81
CA ALA A 156 3.98 16.62 -16.11
C ALA A 156 4.92 17.79 -15.79
N ALA A 157 5.29 18.53 -16.82
CA ALA A 157 6.33 19.54 -16.73
C ALA A 157 5.95 20.84 -17.45
N ASP A 158 6.40 21.93 -16.85
CA ASP A 158 6.41 23.28 -17.38
C ASP A 158 7.65 23.98 -16.80
N THR A 159 7.98 25.16 -17.32
CA THR A 159 9.13 25.93 -16.82
C THR A 159 9.05 26.15 -15.30
N PRO A 160 7.95 26.68 -14.72
CA PRO A 160 7.83 26.84 -13.26
C PRO A 160 8.07 25.58 -12.41
N SER A 161 7.74 24.39 -12.92
CA SER A 161 8.01 23.11 -12.26
C SER A 161 9.49 22.76 -12.28
N LEU A 162 10.16 22.94 -13.42
CA LEU A 162 11.60 22.74 -13.53
C LEU A 162 12.38 23.73 -12.66
N GLU A 163 11.91 24.98 -12.56
CA GLU A 163 12.43 25.98 -11.63
C GLU A 163 12.38 25.53 -10.18
N ALA A 164 11.25 24.97 -9.75
CA ALA A 164 11.05 24.51 -8.38
C ALA A 164 12.01 23.36 -8.04
N LEU A 165 12.19 22.41 -8.96
CA LEU A 165 13.17 21.32 -8.82
C LEU A 165 14.60 21.87 -8.73
N ALA A 166 15.01 22.73 -9.67
CA ALA A 166 16.35 23.30 -9.70
C ALA A 166 16.65 24.16 -8.45
N GLN A 167 15.65 24.86 -7.93
CA GLN A 167 15.79 25.63 -6.68
C GLN A 167 16.09 24.73 -5.47
N GLN A 168 15.59 23.48 -5.47
CA GLN A 168 15.85 22.52 -4.39
C GLN A 168 17.12 21.68 -4.60
N GLY A 169 17.92 21.99 -5.62
CA GLY A 169 19.18 21.31 -5.91
C GLY A 169 19.02 19.99 -6.66
N ILE A 170 17.83 19.70 -7.21
CA ILE A 170 17.61 18.55 -8.08
C ILE A 170 18.39 18.74 -9.37
N LYS A 171 19.23 17.77 -9.73
CA LYS A 171 20.14 17.85 -10.89
C LYS A 171 19.45 17.49 -12.19
N PHE A 172 18.54 16.49 -12.16
CA PHE A 172 17.85 16.03 -13.36
C PHE A 172 16.41 15.57 -13.13
N THR A 173 15.64 15.51 -14.22
CA THR A 173 14.33 14.83 -14.31
C THR A 173 14.25 14.00 -15.59
N ILE A 174 13.25 13.11 -15.66
CA ILE A 174 12.97 12.26 -16.81
C ILE A 174 11.68 12.78 -17.47
N LEU A 175 11.68 12.94 -18.79
CA LEU A 175 10.52 13.37 -19.57
C LEU A 175 10.28 12.48 -20.79
N SER A 176 9.08 12.52 -21.32
CA SER A 176 8.74 11.89 -22.59
C SER A 176 9.38 12.65 -23.76
N PRO A 177 9.86 11.95 -24.81
CA PRO A 177 10.44 12.61 -25.98
C PRO A 177 9.43 13.49 -26.73
N PHE A 178 8.13 13.29 -26.54
CA PHE A 178 7.08 14.17 -27.07
C PHE A 178 7.02 15.53 -26.37
N GLN A 179 7.66 15.68 -25.20
CA GLN A 179 7.71 16.93 -24.45
C GLN A 179 8.85 17.83 -24.92
N ALA A 180 9.77 17.36 -25.76
CA ALA A 180 10.80 18.20 -26.37
C ALA A 180 10.24 18.99 -27.56
N SER A 181 10.48 20.31 -27.59
CA SER A 181 10.04 21.18 -28.69
C SER A 181 11.16 21.44 -29.70
N ARG A 182 12.34 21.85 -29.22
CA ARG A 182 13.54 22.10 -30.04
C ARG A 182 14.81 21.87 -29.26
N VAL A 183 15.90 21.55 -29.98
CA VAL A 183 17.24 21.34 -29.40
C VAL A 183 18.31 22.14 -30.13
N ARG A 184 19.42 22.44 -29.48
CA ARG A 184 20.62 23.02 -30.12
C ARG A 184 21.90 22.56 -29.42
N SER A 185 23.04 22.72 -30.08
CA SER A 185 24.34 22.51 -29.43
C SER A 185 24.60 23.57 -28.37
N LEU A 186 25.16 23.17 -27.21
CA LEU A 186 25.63 24.11 -26.20
C LEU A 186 26.83 24.94 -26.65
N ARG A 187 27.54 24.51 -27.71
CA ARG A 187 28.61 25.29 -28.36
C ARG A 187 28.04 26.42 -29.25
N GLY A 188 26.72 26.57 -29.32
CA GLY A 188 26.04 27.49 -30.22
C GLY A 188 25.57 26.81 -31.50
N GLY A 189 24.72 27.50 -32.26
CA GLY A 189 24.10 26.99 -33.48
C GLY A 189 22.58 27.24 -33.52
N PRO A 190 21.94 26.98 -34.66
CA PRO A 190 20.49 27.14 -34.80
C PRO A 190 19.75 26.11 -33.94
N TRP A 191 18.54 26.47 -33.53
CA TRP A 191 17.62 25.51 -32.95
C TRP A 191 17.07 24.57 -34.04
N SER A 192 17.03 23.28 -33.74
CA SER A 192 16.40 22.25 -34.55
C SER A 192 15.09 21.82 -33.92
N ASP A 193 14.02 21.79 -34.71
CA ASP A 193 12.71 21.26 -34.30
C ASP A 193 12.80 19.75 -34.05
N VAL A 194 12.28 19.30 -32.90
CA VAL A 194 12.24 17.87 -32.54
C VAL A 194 10.84 17.38 -32.17
N ASN A 195 9.81 18.09 -32.63
CA ASN A 195 8.43 17.73 -32.37
C ASN A 195 8.09 16.32 -32.86
N GLY A 196 7.09 15.68 -32.23
CA GLY A 196 6.70 14.30 -32.59
C GLY A 196 7.76 13.27 -32.21
N ALA A 197 8.40 13.45 -31.04
CA ALA A 197 9.41 12.55 -30.48
C ALA A 197 10.65 12.34 -31.38
N ARG A 198 11.09 13.38 -32.11
CA ARG A 198 12.32 13.35 -32.92
C ARG A 198 13.58 13.69 -32.13
N VAL A 199 13.47 13.95 -30.83
CA VAL A 199 14.62 14.19 -29.96
C VAL A 199 15.43 12.89 -29.83
N ASP A 200 16.76 12.98 -29.82
CA ASP A 200 17.63 11.81 -29.68
C ASP A 200 17.67 11.37 -28.21
N PRO A 201 17.09 10.21 -27.86
CA PRO A 201 16.99 9.77 -26.46
C PRO A 201 18.32 9.27 -25.89
N SER A 202 19.39 9.19 -26.70
CA SER A 202 20.64 8.55 -26.27
C SER A 202 21.57 9.40 -25.40
N ARG A 203 21.11 10.58 -24.99
CA ARG A 203 21.94 11.56 -24.28
C ARG A 203 21.11 12.51 -23.40
N PRO A 204 21.71 13.11 -22.37
CA PRO A 204 21.06 14.16 -21.59
C PRO A 204 21.06 15.51 -22.31
N TYR A 205 20.09 16.35 -21.95
CA TYR A 205 19.92 17.71 -22.44
C TYR A 205 19.90 18.71 -21.29
N LEU A 206 20.51 19.88 -21.48
CA LEU A 206 20.40 20.99 -20.54
C LEU A 206 19.16 21.83 -20.87
N VAL A 207 18.32 22.11 -19.87
CA VAL A 207 17.25 23.10 -19.98
C VAL A 207 17.69 24.34 -19.19
N ARG A 208 17.82 25.48 -19.88
CA ARG A 208 18.10 26.77 -19.24
C ARG A 208 16.80 27.40 -18.77
N LEU A 209 16.80 27.86 -17.53
CA LEU A 209 15.62 28.31 -16.83
C LEU A 209 15.66 29.85 -16.67
N PRO A 210 14.54 30.58 -16.86
CA PRO A 210 14.47 32.04 -16.75
C PRO A 210 15.16 32.65 -15.52
N ALA A 211 15.13 31.97 -14.37
CA ALA A 211 15.78 32.44 -13.14
C ALA A 211 17.32 32.31 -13.12
N GLY A 212 17.95 32.00 -14.26
CA GLY A 212 19.41 31.78 -14.36
C GLY A 212 19.89 30.41 -13.88
N ARG A 213 18.96 29.55 -13.43
CA ARG A 213 19.23 28.15 -13.10
C ARG A 213 19.22 27.29 -14.37
N SER A 214 19.59 26.03 -14.22
CA SER A 214 19.42 25.03 -15.26
C SER A 214 19.15 23.67 -14.63
N ILE A 215 18.47 22.81 -15.36
CA ILE A 215 18.25 21.41 -14.97
C ILE A 215 18.55 20.50 -16.16
N VAL A 216 18.99 19.28 -15.88
CA VAL A 216 19.19 18.26 -16.92
C VAL A 216 17.90 17.48 -17.14
N VAL A 217 17.58 17.18 -18.39
CA VAL A 217 16.46 16.34 -18.77
C VAL A 217 16.96 15.14 -19.55
N PHE A 218 16.44 13.97 -19.19
CA PHE A 218 16.57 12.73 -19.95
C PHE A 218 15.26 12.44 -20.68
N PHE A 219 15.31 12.29 -22.00
CA PHE A 219 14.14 11.92 -22.81
C PHE A 219 14.21 10.42 -23.13
N TYR A 220 13.32 9.62 -22.57
CA TYR A 220 13.38 8.16 -22.69
C TYR A 220 12.99 7.64 -24.08
N ASP A 221 13.35 6.39 -24.37
CA ASP A 221 12.93 5.70 -25.59
C ASP A 221 11.43 5.32 -25.51
N ALA A 222 10.58 6.12 -26.15
CA ALA A 222 9.13 5.92 -26.08
C ALA A 222 8.64 4.61 -26.73
N PRO A 223 9.16 4.16 -27.89
CA PRO A 223 8.77 2.87 -28.48
C PRO A 223 8.98 1.68 -27.53
N VAL A 224 10.15 1.55 -26.91
CA VAL A 224 10.44 0.44 -26.00
C VAL A 224 9.63 0.58 -24.71
N SER A 225 9.56 1.78 -24.11
CA SER A 225 8.73 2.01 -22.90
C SER A 225 7.27 1.59 -23.12
N LYS A 226 6.69 1.93 -24.27
CA LYS A 226 5.32 1.53 -24.62
C LYS A 226 5.19 0.02 -24.79
N ALA A 227 6.17 -0.61 -25.45
CA ALA A 227 6.14 -2.05 -25.70
C ALA A 227 6.19 -2.88 -24.40
N VAL A 228 6.85 -2.40 -23.34
CA VAL A 228 6.82 -3.06 -22.02
C VAL A 228 5.39 -3.20 -21.49
N ALA A 229 4.59 -2.13 -21.62
CA ALA A 229 3.21 -2.13 -21.13
C ALA A 229 2.25 -2.94 -22.01
N PHE A 230 2.41 -2.91 -23.35
CA PHE A 230 1.37 -3.37 -24.27
C PHE A 230 1.73 -4.56 -25.18
N GLU A 231 3.01 -4.93 -25.28
CA GLU A 231 3.49 -5.95 -26.25
C GLU A 231 3.99 -7.24 -25.57
N ARG A 232 3.68 -7.44 -24.28
CA ARG A 232 4.04 -8.64 -23.49
C ARG A 232 5.55 -8.95 -23.50
N LEU A 233 6.40 -7.92 -23.59
CA LEU A 233 7.86 -8.10 -23.65
C LEU A 233 8.42 -8.88 -22.44
N LEU A 234 7.79 -8.75 -21.28
CA LEU A 234 8.22 -9.38 -20.04
C LEU A 234 7.93 -10.88 -19.96
N ALA A 235 7.27 -11.48 -20.97
CA ALA A 235 6.98 -12.91 -21.01
C ALA A 235 8.24 -13.79 -21.11
N THR A 236 9.33 -13.28 -21.72
CA THR A 236 10.63 -13.95 -21.73
C THR A 236 11.73 -12.93 -21.50
N GLY A 237 12.64 -13.19 -20.56
CA GLY A 237 13.72 -12.26 -20.24
C GLY A 237 14.70 -12.07 -21.39
N GLU A 238 14.96 -13.11 -22.19
CA GLU A 238 15.83 -13.00 -23.37
C GLU A 238 15.18 -12.13 -24.46
N GLY A 239 13.89 -12.32 -24.75
CA GLY A 239 13.17 -11.47 -25.71
C GLY A 239 13.16 -10.00 -25.29
N PHE A 240 13.00 -9.73 -23.99
CA PHE A 240 13.11 -8.37 -23.46
C PHE A 240 14.52 -7.80 -23.62
N ALA A 241 15.56 -8.58 -23.33
CA ALA A 241 16.94 -8.16 -23.51
C ALA A 241 17.26 -7.81 -24.97
N HIS A 242 16.87 -8.65 -25.93
CA HIS A 242 17.04 -8.36 -27.37
C HIS A 242 16.33 -7.07 -27.77
N ARG A 243 15.07 -6.88 -27.35
CA ARG A 243 14.32 -5.66 -27.66
C ARG A 243 14.99 -4.39 -27.13
N LEU A 244 15.64 -4.45 -25.96
CA LEU A 244 16.43 -3.35 -25.42
C LEU A 244 17.71 -3.10 -26.24
N MET A 245 18.35 -4.16 -26.74
CA MET A 245 19.55 -4.04 -27.57
C MET A 245 19.25 -3.50 -28.97
N ASP A 246 18.05 -3.74 -29.51
CA ASP A 246 17.61 -3.20 -30.80
C ASP A 246 17.46 -1.67 -30.82
N ALA A 247 17.43 -1.03 -29.64
CA ALA A 247 17.32 0.43 -29.53
C ALA A 247 18.67 1.17 -29.75
N TYR A 248 19.80 0.44 -29.77
CA TYR A 248 21.09 1.05 -30.09
C TYR A 248 21.27 1.23 -31.59
N ASP A 249 21.97 2.30 -31.98
CA ASP A 249 22.26 2.62 -33.37
C ASP A 249 23.76 2.47 -33.63
N ASP A 250 24.15 1.42 -34.34
CA ASP A 250 25.56 1.08 -34.59
C ASP A 250 26.27 2.10 -35.52
N ILE A 251 25.55 3.02 -36.15
CA ILE A 251 26.13 4.09 -37.00
C ILE A 251 26.71 5.22 -36.13
N ARG A 252 26.30 5.33 -34.86
CA ARG A 252 26.70 6.45 -34.00
C ARG A 252 28.13 6.28 -33.48
N ASN A 253 28.95 7.31 -33.72
CA ASN A 253 30.33 7.41 -33.26
C ASN A 253 30.49 8.12 -31.88
N ARG A 254 29.53 7.98 -30.96
CA ARG A 254 29.69 8.31 -29.51
C ARG A 254 29.12 7.21 -28.60
N ASP A 255 29.46 7.23 -27.31
CA ASP A 255 28.80 6.39 -26.30
C ASP A 255 27.29 6.67 -26.27
N GLN A 256 26.49 5.63 -26.02
CA GLN A 256 25.03 5.69 -26.19
C GLN A 256 24.35 5.21 -24.92
N LEU A 257 23.40 6.00 -24.43
CA LEU A 257 22.41 5.55 -23.46
C LEU A 257 21.19 4.98 -24.19
N VAL A 258 20.75 3.79 -23.82
CA VAL A 258 19.36 3.38 -24.02
C VAL A 258 18.70 3.43 -22.65
N HIS A 259 17.61 4.19 -22.55
CA HIS A 259 16.86 4.24 -21.30
C HIS A 259 15.36 4.30 -21.52
N ILE A 260 14.63 3.60 -20.67
CA ILE A 260 13.17 3.52 -20.68
C ILE A 260 12.60 3.98 -19.35
N ALA A 261 11.36 4.43 -19.37
CA ALA A 261 10.61 4.81 -18.18
C ALA A 261 9.18 4.26 -18.30
N THR A 262 8.76 3.52 -17.28
CA THR A 262 7.46 2.84 -17.23
C THR A 262 6.87 2.91 -15.83
N ASP A 263 5.56 2.74 -15.71
CA ASP A 263 4.95 2.39 -14.42
C ASP A 263 5.58 1.09 -13.93
N GLY A 264 6.08 1.13 -12.69
CA GLY A 264 6.83 0.05 -12.07
C GLY A 264 5.97 -1.19 -11.82
N GLU A 265 4.66 -0.99 -11.68
CA GLU A 265 3.62 -2.02 -11.57
C GLU A 265 3.58 -2.93 -12.81
N SER A 266 4.21 -2.54 -13.92
CA SER A 266 4.41 -3.44 -15.08
C SER A 266 5.28 -4.65 -14.76
N TYR A 267 6.23 -4.51 -13.83
CA TYR A 267 7.16 -5.57 -13.46
C TYR A 267 6.58 -6.48 -12.35
N GLY A 268 5.36 -6.99 -12.54
CA GLY A 268 4.74 -7.95 -11.62
C GLY A 268 3.21 -7.89 -11.58
N HIS A 269 2.64 -6.71 -11.28
CA HIS A 269 1.19 -6.57 -11.10
C HIS A 269 0.43 -6.60 -12.44
N HIS A 270 0.81 -5.78 -13.41
CA HIS A 270 0.16 -5.76 -14.73
C HIS A 270 0.59 -6.94 -15.62
N HIS A 271 1.81 -7.43 -15.42
CA HIS A 271 2.35 -8.63 -16.08
C HIS A 271 2.86 -9.57 -15.00
N ARG A 272 2.08 -10.62 -14.68
CA ARG A 272 2.45 -11.66 -13.71
C ARG A 272 3.85 -12.20 -14.06
N TYR A 273 4.74 -12.24 -13.07
CA TYR A 273 6.16 -12.63 -13.20
C TYR A 273 7.04 -11.65 -14.00
N GLY A 274 6.57 -10.43 -14.25
CA GLY A 274 7.33 -9.41 -14.97
C GLY A 274 8.64 -9.02 -14.29
N GLU A 275 8.72 -9.12 -12.96
CA GLU A 275 9.95 -8.96 -12.17
C GLU A 275 11.00 -10.01 -12.49
N MET A 276 10.58 -11.24 -12.79
CA MET A 276 11.48 -12.34 -13.17
C MET A 276 11.97 -12.16 -14.61
N GLY A 277 11.09 -11.73 -15.51
CA GLY A 277 11.45 -11.34 -16.87
C GLY A 277 12.49 -10.22 -16.88
N LEU A 278 12.29 -9.19 -16.06
CA LEU A 278 13.25 -8.11 -15.84
C LEU A 278 14.58 -8.63 -15.27
N ALA A 279 14.54 -9.42 -14.18
CA ALA A 279 15.73 -9.95 -13.54
C ALA A 279 16.59 -10.78 -14.51
N TYR A 280 15.94 -11.65 -15.30
CA TYR A 280 16.61 -12.47 -16.30
C TYR A 280 17.20 -11.62 -17.42
N ALA A 281 16.45 -10.64 -17.96
CA ALA A 281 16.93 -9.75 -19.02
C ALA A 281 18.21 -9.02 -18.60
N LEU A 282 18.22 -8.45 -17.38
CA LEU A 282 19.40 -7.78 -16.83
C LEU A 282 20.58 -8.74 -16.67
N ARG A 283 20.35 -9.94 -16.11
CA ARG A 283 21.40 -10.96 -15.98
C ARG A 283 21.96 -11.37 -17.34
N TYR A 284 21.10 -11.57 -18.33
CA TYR A 284 21.50 -11.97 -19.68
C TYR A 284 22.39 -10.91 -20.34
N ILE A 285 22.00 -9.63 -20.24
CA ILE A 285 22.78 -8.50 -20.79
C ILE A 285 24.17 -8.42 -20.17
N GLU A 286 24.26 -8.55 -18.84
CA GLU A 286 25.54 -8.49 -18.13
C GLU A 286 26.44 -9.69 -18.40
N SER A 287 25.87 -10.91 -18.33
CA SER A 287 26.62 -12.16 -18.49
C SER A 287 27.20 -12.31 -19.90
N ASN A 288 26.54 -11.71 -20.90
CA ASN A 288 27.00 -11.69 -22.30
C ASN A 288 27.73 -10.40 -22.69
N GLY A 289 27.94 -9.45 -21.77
CA GLY A 289 28.65 -8.20 -22.04
C GLY A 289 27.99 -7.30 -23.10
N LEU A 290 26.67 -7.35 -23.26
CA LEU A 290 25.94 -6.67 -24.34
C LEU A 290 25.87 -5.14 -24.12
N ALA A 291 25.71 -4.71 -22.87
CA ALA A 291 25.71 -3.31 -22.46
C ALA A 291 26.14 -3.18 -20.98
N LYS A 292 26.66 -2.01 -20.61
CA LYS A 292 26.92 -1.66 -19.21
C LYS A 292 25.63 -1.12 -18.57
N LEU A 293 25.16 -1.77 -17.51
CA LEU A 293 24.09 -1.20 -16.69
C LEU A 293 24.59 0.07 -15.99
N THR A 294 23.75 1.11 -15.95
CA THR A 294 24.01 2.39 -15.29
C THR A 294 22.74 2.92 -14.66
N ASN A 295 22.85 3.90 -13.76
CA ASN A 295 21.75 4.80 -13.43
C ASN A 295 21.99 6.21 -14.02
N TYR A 296 20.99 7.08 -13.93
CA TYR A 296 21.08 8.44 -14.49
C TYR A 296 22.17 9.29 -13.84
N GLY A 297 22.41 9.13 -12.54
CA GLY A 297 23.45 9.88 -11.81
C GLY A 297 24.86 9.54 -12.30
N GLU A 298 25.18 8.24 -12.36
CA GLU A 298 26.47 7.76 -12.87
C GLU A 298 26.67 8.17 -14.34
N TYR A 299 25.64 7.99 -15.18
CA TYR A 299 25.74 8.35 -16.59
C TYR A 299 25.99 9.86 -16.75
N LEU A 300 25.25 10.70 -16.01
CA LEU A 300 25.39 12.15 -16.05
C LEU A 300 26.78 12.63 -15.61
N ALA A 301 27.36 11.99 -14.59
CA ALA A 301 28.69 12.33 -14.10
C ALA A 301 29.79 12.07 -15.17
N GLY A 302 29.66 10.99 -15.94
CA GLY A 302 30.56 10.67 -17.05
C GLY A 302 30.25 11.39 -18.36
N HIS A 303 28.99 11.79 -18.57
CA HIS A 303 28.47 12.31 -19.85
C HIS A 303 27.64 13.59 -19.63
N PRO A 304 28.28 14.72 -19.29
CA PRO A 304 27.57 15.98 -19.12
C PRO A 304 26.85 16.39 -20.43
N PRO A 305 25.70 17.08 -20.36
CA PRO A 305 24.95 17.48 -21.54
C PRO A 305 25.82 18.31 -22.49
N THR A 306 25.77 17.98 -23.78
CA THR A 306 26.38 18.79 -24.86
C THR A 306 25.34 19.56 -25.67
N MET A 307 24.06 19.29 -25.40
CA MET A 307 22.91 19.85 -26.10
C MET A 307 22.02 20.60 -25.12
N GLU A 308 21.38 21.65 -25.60
CA GLU A 308 20.31 22.37 -24.93
C GLU A 308 18.97 21.92 -25.50
N ALA A 309 17.95 21.80 -24.65
CA ALA A 309 16.58 21.52 -25.07
C ALA A 309 15.62 22.62 -24.56
N GLN A 310 14.55 22.83 -25.31
CA GLN A 310 13.34 23.47 -24.82
C GLN A 310 12.22 22.44 -24.77
N ILE A 311 11.37 22.56 -23.76
CA ILE A 311 10.22 21.69 -23.58
C ILE A 311 8.93 22.39 -23.99
N HIS A 312 7.87 21.62 -24.19
CA HIS A 312 6.51 22.14 -24.27
C HIS A 312 6.00 22.47 -22.87
N GLU A 313 5.45 23.68 -22.71
CA GLU A 313 4.82 24.10 -21.47
C GLU A 313 3.56 23.26 -21.19
N LYS A 314 3.33 22.95 -19.91
CA LYS A 314 2.16 22.20 -19.44
C LYS A 314 1.96 20.88 -20.20
N SER A 315 3.06 20.17 -20.44
CA SER A 315 3.10 18.89 -21.14
C SER A 315 3.15 17.72 -20.15
N ALA A 316 2.80 16.50 -20.60
CA ALA A 316 2.83 15.27 -19.81
C ALA A 316 3.03 14.05 -20.74
N TRP A 317 3.45 12.89 -20.22
CA TRP A 317 3.67 11.69 -21.05
C TRP A 317 2.38 10.97 -21.49
N SER A 318 1.31 11.06 -20.71
CA SER A 318 0.12 10.21 -20.80
C SER A 318 -1.07 10.90 -21.47
N CYS A 319 -0.87 12.11 -22.01
CA CYS A 319 -1.90 12.86 -22.73
C CYS A 319 -1.29 13.70 -23.85
N SER A 320 -1.78 13.51 -25.08
CA SER A 320 -1.37 14.29 -26.26
C SER A 320 -1.76 15.77 -26.17
N HIS A 321 -2.69 16.12 -25.28
CA HIS A 321 -3.19 17.47 -25.03
C HIS A 321 -2.50 18.12 -23.81
N GLY A 322 -1.29 17.68 -23.47
CA GLY A 322 -0.53 18.17 -22.31
C GLY A 322 -1.19 17.77 -20.99
N VAL A 323 -1.36 18.71 -20.07
CA VAL A 323 -2.01 18.46 -18.77
C VAL A 323 -3.54 18.49 -18.80
N SER A 324 -4.16 18.58 -19.98
CA SER A 324 -5.63 18.69 -20.12
C SER A 324 -6.40 17.51 -19.51
N ARG A 325 -5.78 16.32 -19.44
CA ARG A 325 -6.36 15.14 -18.78
C ARG A 325 -6.81 15.44 -17.34
N TRP A 326 -6.11 16.31 -16.60
CA TRP A 326 -6.36 16.53 -15.17
C TRP A 326 -7.22 17.76 -14.86
N PHE A 327 -7.83 18.40 -15.86
CA PHE A 327 -8.76 19.52 -15.64
C PHE A 327 -9.85 19.70 -16.70
N ALA A 328 -9.82 18.98 -17.82
CA ALA A 328 -10.76 19.17 -18.93
C ALA A 328 -11.21 17.86 -19.58
N ASP A 329 -12.32 17.93 -20.32
CA ASP A 329 -12.81 16.89 -21.21
C ASP A 329 -12.00 16.89 -22.52
N CYS A 330 -10.76 16.43 -22.45
CA CYS A 330 -9.86 16.37 -23.61
C CYS A 330 -10.07 15.11 -24.48
N GLY A 331 -11.10 14.32 -24.19
CA GLY A 331 -11.41 13.06 -24.90
C GLY A 331 -10.46 11.89 -24.62
N CYS A 332 -9.36 12.12 -23.88
CA CYS A 332 -8.48 11.06 -23.40
C CYS A 332 -9.18 10.25 -22.30
N ASN A 333 -9.90 9.22 -22.72
CA ASN A 333 -10.57 8.26 -21.85
C ASN A 333 -9.73 7.00 -21.62
N SER A 334 -10.08 6.21 -20.60
CA SER A 334 -9.43 4.94 -20.28
C SER A 334 -9.81 3.80 -21.23
N GLY A 335 -10.78 4.03 -22.13
CA GLY A 335 -11.31 3.04 -23.07
C GLY A 335 -12.30 2.05 -22.45
N GLY A 336 -12.61 2.16 -21.16
CA GLY A 336 -13.38 1.15 -20.42
C GLY A 336 -14.86 1.04 -20.82
N ARG A 337 -15.52 2.15 -21.21
CA ARG A 337 -16.93 2.14 -21.60
C ARG A 337 -17.25 3.12 -22.74
N PRO A 338 -17.78 2.62 -23.87
CA PRO A 338 -18.24 3.48 -24.96
C PRO A 338 -19.29 4.50 -24.50
N GLY A 339 -19.14 5.76 -24.89
CA GLY A 339 -20.09 6.85 -24.60
C GLY A 339 -19.84 7.61 -23.29
N TRP A 340 -18.91 7.16 -22.45
CA TRP A 340 -18.48 7.92 -21.27
C TRP A 340 -17.64 9.14 -21.67
N ASN A 341 -17.76 10.23 -20.91
CA ASN A 341 -17.06 11.49 -21.13
C ASN A 341 -16.43 12.01 -19.83
N GLN A 342 -15.57 13.03 -19.96
CA GLN A 342 -14.79 13.57 -18.85
C GLN A 342 -15.20 15.01 -18.48
N ARG A 343 -16.46 15.39 -18.79
CA ARG A 343 -17.01 16.75 -18.55
C ARG A 343 -17.02 17.16 -17.09
N TRP A 344 -16.96 16.20 -16.17
CA TRP A 344 -16.90 16.45 -14.72
C TRP A 344 -15.59 17.04 -14.24
N ARG A 345 -14.50 16.89 -15.00
CA ARG A 345 -13.17 17.33 -14.56
C ARG A 345 -13.08 18.84 -14.39
N ALA A 346 -13.62 19.63 -15.33
CA ALA A 346 -13.57 21.08 -15.21
C ALA A 346 -14.38 21.60 -13.99
N PRO A 347 -15.67 21.24 -13.81
CA PRO A 347 -16.43 21.67 -12.64
C PRO A 347 -15.87 21.20 -11.30
N LEU A 348 -15.33 19.96 -11.22
CA LEU A 348 -14.68 19.48 -10.00
C LEU A 348 -13.43 20.33 -9.69
N ARG A 349 -12.64 20.66 -10.72
CA ARG A 349 -11.40 21.43 -10.55
C ARG A 349 -11.70 22.84 -10.09
N GLU A 350 -12.71 23.47 -10.69
CA GLU A 350 -13.20 24.79 -10.27
C GLU A 350 -13.70 24.79 -8.81
N ALA A 351 -14.39 23.73 -8.37
CA ALA A 351 -14.83 23.61 -6.99
C ALA A 351 -13.64 23.50 -6.01
N PHE A 352 -12.62 22.73 -6.36
CA PHE A 352 -11.39 22.60 -5.55
C PHE A 352 -10.58 23.89 -5.53
N ASP A 353 -10.40 24.55 -6.68
CA ASP A 353 -9.69 25.83 -6.77
C ASP A 353 -10.41 26.91 -5.95
N TRP A 354 -11.75 26.98 -6.02
CA TRP A 354 -12.53 27.85 -5.15
C TRP A 354 -12.31 27.53 -3.67
N LEU A 355 -12.37 26.25 -3.27
CA LEU A 355 -12.17 25.84 -1.89
C LEU A 355 -10.76 26.24 -1.40
N ARG A 356 -9.71 25.91 -2.14
CA ARG A 356 -8.32 26.30 -1.85
C ARG A 356 -8.20 27.80 -1.64
N ASP A 357 -8.80 28.59 -2.52
CA ASP A 357 -8.70 30.05 -2.48
C ASP A 357 -9.52 30.65 -1.33
N GLN A 358 -10.53 29.95 -0.81
CA GLN A 358 -11.19 30.30 0.45
C GLN A 358 -10.36 29.89 1.68
N LEU A 359 -9.72 28.72 1.65
CA LEU A 359 -8.96 28.17 2.78
C LEU A 359 -7.67 28.94 3.06
N ALA A 360 -6.92 29.32 2.02
CA ALA A 360 -5.62 29.97 2.16
C ALA A 360 -5.62 31.26 3.02
N PRO A 361 -6.48 32.27 2.79
CA PRO A 361 -6.50 33.48 3.61
C PRO A 361 -6.92 33.20 5.06
N ARG A 362 -7.87 32.27 5.28
CA ARG A 362 -8.35 31.89 6.61
C ARG A 362 -7.29 31.15 7.41
N TYR A 363 -6.56 30.25 6.74
CA TYR A 363 -5.39 29.60 7.29
C TYR A 363 -4.34 30.63 7.73
N GLU A 364 -4.01 31.57 6.85
CA GLU A 364 -3.00 32.59 7.13
C GLU A 364 -3.41 33.50 8.30
N GLU A 365 -4.65 33.99 8.33
CA GLU A 365 -5.16 34.83 9.41
C GLU A 365 -5.16 34.12 10.77
N ALA A 366 -5.68 32.89 10.82
CA ALA A 366 -5.73 32.12 12.05
C ALA A 366 -4.32 31.71 12.53
N SER A 367 -3.46 31.28 11.60
CA SER A 367 -2.11 30.80 11.93
C SER A 367 -1.16 31.90 12.38
N ARG A 368 -1.30 33.14 11.89
CA ARG A 368 -0.45 34.28 12.33
C ARG A 368 -0.57 34.58 13.82
N LYS A 369 -1.64 34.13 14.47
CA LYS A 369 -1.84 34.27 15.94
C LYS A 369 -0.99 33.28 16.74
N LEU A 370 -0.53 32.20 16.10
CA LEU A 370 0.12 31.05 16.74
C LEU A 370 1.53 30.79 16.21
N LEU A 371 1.81 31.13 14.94
CA LEU A 371 3.03 30.79 14.22
C LEU A 371 3.74 32.04 13.70
N VAL A 372 5.07 32.07 13.78
CA VAL A 372 5.92 33.19 13.33
C VAL A 372 5.73 33.49 11.84
N ASN A 373 5.75 32.44 11.02
CA ASN A 373 5.50 32.53 9.58
C ASN A 373 4.67 31.31 9.16
N PRO A 374 3.35 31.47 8.91
CA PRO A 374 2.46 30.36 8.56
C PRO A 374 2.94 29.54 7.36
N TRP A 375 3.37 30.21 6.29
CA TRP A 375 3.75 29.51 5.06
C TRP A 375 5.08 28.77 5.20
N ALA A 376 6.05 29.33 5.93
CA ALA A 376 7.28 28.61 6.24
C ALA A 376 7.04 27.43 7.19
N ALA A 377 6.14 27.60 8.18
CA ALA A 377 5.71 26.50 9.04
C ALA A 377 5.03 25.39 8.23
N ARG A 378 4.12 25.74 7.31
CA ARG A 378 3.49 24.80 6.38
C ARG A 378 4.51 24.01 5.56
N ASP A 379 5.53 24.68 5.02
CA ASP A 379 6.59 24.00 4.25
C ASP A 379 7.44 23.08 5.14
N ASP A 380 7.68 23.46 6.39
CA ASP A 380 8.45 22.66 7.35
C ASP A 380 7.64 21.53 8.02
N TYR A 381 6.31 21.55 7.93
CA TYR A 381 5.41 20.59 8.57
C TYR A 381 5.62 19.12 8.17
N ILE A 382 6.30 18.87 7.05
CA ILE A 382 6.73 17.52 6.67
C ILE A 382 7.55 16.81 7.75
N SER A 383 8.29 17.54 8.61
CA SER A 383 8.99 16.91 9.73
C SER A 383 8.03 16.25 10.73
N VAL A 384 6.88 16.88 10.98
CA VAL A 384 5.83 16.34 11.86
C VAL A 384 5.06 15.22 11.16
N ILE A 385 4.84 15.31 9.84
CA ILE A 385 4.17 14.24 9.08
C ILE A 385 5.01 12.96 9.09
N LEU A 386 6.34 13.09 8.96
CA LEU A 386 7.28 11.96 9.00
C LEU A 386 7.48 11.39 10.40
N ASP A 387 7.50 12.25 11.42
CA ASP A 387 7.59 11.84 12.83
C ASP A 387 6.60 12.64 13.69
N ARG A 388 5.54 11.97 14.15
CA ARG A 388 4.50 12.54 15.02
C ARG A 388 4.81 12.42 16.51
N SER A 389 6.01 11.98 16.89
CA SER A 389 6.44 11.87 18.29
C SER A 389 6.36 13.19 19.05
N ASP A 390 6.24 13.11 20.38
CA ASP A 390 6.26 14.28 21.26
C ASP A 390 7.51 15.14 21.08
N GLY A 391 8.68 14.51 20.88
CA GLY A 391 9.93 15.22 20.62
C GLY A 391 9.89 16.03 19.32
N SER A 392 9.42 15.43 18.23
CA SER A 392 9.32 16.10 16.92
C SER A 392 8.34 17.27 16.94
N VAL A 393 7.16 17.08 17.54
CA VAL A 393 6.14 18.14 17.63
C VAL A 393 6.61 19.28 18.54
N ALA A 394 7.24 18.98 19.67
CA ALA A 394 7.80 20.00 20.57
C ALA A 394 8.87 20.83 19.86
N ALA A 395 9.83 20.19 19.17
CA ALA A 395 10.86 20.88 18.40
C ALA A 395 10.28 21.74 17.26
N TYR A 396 9.22 21.26 16.62
CA TYR A 396 8.52 22.03 15.59
C TYR A 396 7.90 23.31 16.16
N PHE A 397 7.22 23.23 17.30
CA PHE A 397 6.62 24.41 17.93
C PHE A 397 7.63 25.34 18.58
N GLU A 398 8.76 24.84 19.07
CA GLU A 398 9.87 25.68 19.52
C GLU A 398 10.39 26.57 18.38
N ARG A 399 10.49 26.00 17.17
CA ARG A 399 11.00 26.71 15.99
C ARG A 399 9.98 27.63 15.31
N HIS A 400 8.73 27.20 15.20
CA HIS A 400 7.71 27.90 14.40
C HIS A 400 6.65 28.62 15.23
N GLY A 401 6.50 28.29 16.51
CA GLY A 401 5.57 28.94 17.42
C GLY A 401 5.94 30.39 17.64
N LEU A 402 4.94 31.29 17.65
CA LEU A 402 5.13 32.71 17.93
C LEU A 402 5.64 32.95 19.37
N ARG A 403 5.35 31.99 20.25
CA ARG A 403 5.67 31.87 21.67
C ARG A 403 5.43 30.41 22.08
N PRO A 404 5.74 29.99 23.33
CA PRO A 404 5.24 28.74 23.84
C PRO A 404 3.71 28.67 23.70
N LEU A 405 3.23 27.63 23.04
CA LEU A 405 1.81 27.37 22.81
C LEU A 405 1.30 26.40 23.87
N ASP A 406 0.14 26.70 24.45
CA ASP A 406 -0.54 25.74 25.32
C ASP A 406 -1.14 24.58 24.50
N GLU A 407 -1.69 23.56 25.18
CA GLU A 407 -2.25 22.37 24.53
C GLU A 407 -3.36 22.70 23.52
N ALA A 408 -4.27 23.62 23.86
CA ALA A 408 -5.38 23.98 22.99
C ALA A 408 -4.91 24.76 21.74
N GLU A 409 -3.91 25.61 21.93
CA GLU A 409 -3.25 26.35 20.85
C GLU A 409 -2.45 25.42 19.93
N GLN A 410 -1.75 24.44 20.49
CA GLN A 410 -1.06 23.41 19.69
C GLN A 410 -2.05 22.61 18.85
N VAL A 411 -3.16 22.15 19.45
CA VAL A 411 -4.24 21.45 18.71
C VAL A 411 -4.77 22.33 17.57
N THR A 412 -5.00 23.61 17.83
CA THR A 412 -5.47 24.56 16.81
C THR A 412 -4.46 24.74 15.69
N ALA A 413 -3.17 24.90 16.02
CA ALA A 413 -2.11 25.03 15.03
C ALA A 413 -1.96 23.75 14.17
N LEU A 414 -2.02 22.57 14.79
CA LEU A 414 -1.99 21.29 14.05
C LEU A 414 -3.20 21.14 13.12
N ARG A 415 -4.41 21.50 13.56
CA ARG A 415 -5.61 21.48 12.70
C ARG A 415 -5.46 22.40 11.48
N LEU A 416 -4.88 23.59 11.66
CA LEU A 416 -4.61 24.53 10.57
C LEU A 416 -3.57 23.98 9.57
N LEU A 417 -2.52 23.31 10.06
CA LEU A 417 -1.50 22.67 9.22
C LEU A 417 -2.06 21.46 8.45
N GLU A 418 -2.87 20.63 9.11
CA GLU A 418 -3.59 19.51 8.48
C GLU A 418 -4.61 20.00 7.45
N LEU A 419 -5.28 21.13 7.68
CA LEU A 419 -6.15 21.78 6.69
C LEU A 419 -5.38 22.09 5.40
N GLN A 420 -4.16 22.63 5.51
CA GLN A 420 -3.31 22.87 4.33
C GLN A 420 -2.76 21.57 3.70
N ARG A 421 -2.52 20.52 4.49
CA ARG A 421 -2.16 19.19 3.95
C ARG A 421 -3.29 18.62 3.09
N HIS A 422 -4.52 18.61 3.61
CA HIS A 422 -5.68 18.09 2.88
C HIS A 422 -6.06 18.96 1.67
N ALA A 423 -5.87 20.29 1.75
CA ALA A 423 -6.02 21.18 0.60
C ALA A 423 -5.05 20.85 -0.55
N MET A 424 -3.89 20.25 -0.27
CA MET A 424 -3.01 19.70 -1.31
C MET A 424 -3.41 18.31 -1.75
N LEU A 425 -3.81 17.43 -0.83
CA LEU A 425 -4.18 16.04 -1.12
C LEU A 425 -5.37 15.92 -2.09
N MET A 426 -6.31 16.87 -2.07
CA MET A 426 -7.43 16.89 -3.04
C MET A 426 -6.97 17.08 -4.50
N TYR A 427 -5.71 17.43 -4.77
CA TYR A 427 -5.16 17.55 -6.13
C TYR A 427 -4.30 16.36 -6.56
N THR A 428 -4.32 15.25 -5.83
CA THR A 428 -3.65 14.01 -6.24
C THR A 428 -4.12 13.59 -7.63
N SER A 429 -3.20 13.29 -8.55
CA SER A 429 -3.52 13.12 -9.99
C SER A 429 -4.50 11.98 -10.29
N CYS A 430 -4.48 10.89 -9.51
CA CYS A 430 -5.31 9.71 -9.76
C CYS A 430 -6.81 10.00 -9.73
N GLY A 431 -7.24 10.96 -8.90
CA GLY A 431 -8.64 11.39 -8.80
C GLY A 431 -9.17 12.06 -10.07
N TRP A 432 -8.35 12.17 -11.12
CA TRP A 432 -8.72 12.76 -12.41
C TRP A 432 -8.45 11.82 -13.59
N PHE A 433 -7.76 10.70 -13.39
CA PHE A 433 -7.21 9.92 -14.50
C PHE A 433 -8.29 9.10 -15.24
N PHE A 434 -9.21 8.51 -14.48
CA PHE A 434 -10.28 7.65 -14.99
C PHE A 434 -11.48 8.45 -15.50
N ASP A 435 -12.44 7.72 -16.06
CA ASP A 435 -13.55 8.31 -16.81
C ASP A 435 -14.71 8.74 -15.91
N GLU A 436 -14.84 8.20 -14.70
CA GLU A 436 -16.01 8.36 -13.84
C GLU A 436 -15.76 9.13 -12.54
N LEU A 437 -16.66 10.07 -12.24
CA LEU A 437 -16.64 10.92 -11.04
C LEU A 437 -16.84 10.11 -9.75
N SER A 438 -17.63 9.02 -9.78
CA SER A 438 -17.84 8.14 -8.63
C SER A 438 -16.76 7.05 -8.47
N GLY A 439 -15.67 7.11 -9.24
CA GLY A 439 -14.52 6.20 -9.07
C GLY A 439 -13.88 6.37 -7.70
N ILE A 440 -13.27 5.30 -7.18
CA ILE A 440 -12.73 5.28 -5.81
C ILE A 440 -11.65 6.37 -5.62
N GLU A 441 -10.80 6.61 -6.63
CA GLU A 441 -9.77 7.65 -6.60
C GLU A 441 -10.38 9.06 -6.58
N THR A 442 -11.46 9.28 -7.34
CA THR A 442 -12.12 10.59 -7.41
C THR A 442 -12.88 10.90 -6.13
N VAL A 443 -13.59 9.91 -5.58
CA VAL A 443 -14.27 10.03 -4.28
C VAL A 443 -13.26 10.34 -3.18
N GLN A 444 -12.08 9.70 -3.20
CA GLN A 444 -11.01 9.95 -2.23
C GLN A 444 -10.54 11.42 -2.22
N VAL A 445 -10.32 12.03 -3.39
CA VAL A 445 -9.93 13.46 -3.42
C VAL A 445 -11.04 14.40 -2.96
N ILE A 446 -12.31 14.02 -3.14
CA ILE A 446 -13.45 14.76 -2.59
C ILE A 446 -13.52 14.57 -1.06
N GLN A 447 -13.18 13.39 -0.53
CA GLN A 447 -13.08 13.18 0.92
C GLN A 447 -12.00 14.08 1.54
N TYR A 448 -10.84 14.26 0.90
CA TYR A 448 -9.83 15.23 1.36
C TYR A 448 -10.38 16.67 1.41
N ALA A 449 -11.18 17.07 0.41
CA ALA A 449 -11.86 18.37 0.44
C ALA A 449 -12.87 18.46 1.60
N GLY A 450 -13.65 17.39 1.84
CA GLY A 450 -14.56 17.28 2.99
C GLY A 450 -13.84 17.40 4.33
N ARG A 451 -12.66 16.79 4.46
CA ARG A 451 -11.83 16.90 5.66
C ARG A 451 -11.28 18.31 5.87
N ALA A 452 -10.86 18.98 4.81
CA ALA A 452 -10.41 20.37 4.89
C ALA A 452 -11.54 21.32 5.36
N LEU A 453 -12.77 21.11 4.86
CA LEU A 453 -13.97 21.83 5.31
C LEU A 453 -14.25 21.61 6.80
N GLN A 454 -14.22 20.36 7.26
CA GLN A 454 -14.45 20.03 8.67
C GLN A 454 -13.36 20.64 9.58
N LEU A 455 -12.09 20.61 9.17
CA LEU A 455 -11.01 21.22 9.93
C LEU A 455 -11.17 22.74 10.02
N LEU A 456 -11.62 23.39 8.94
CA LEU A 456 -11.93 24.82 8.96
C LEU A 456 -13.04 25.11 9.97
N GLN A 457 -14.17 24.41 9.85
CA GLN A 457 -15.31 24.58 10.74
C GLN A 457 -14.93 24.40 12.21
N ASN A 458 -14.10 23.41 12.52
CA ASN A 458 -13.61 23.14 13.87
C ASN A 458 -12.71 24.25 14.45
N VAL A 459 -12.07 25.06 13.60
CA VAL A 459 -11.13 26.12 14.03
C VAL A 459 -11.79 27.51 14.00
N THR A 460 -12.62 27.79 13.00
CA THR A 460 -13.20 29.13 12.79
C THR A 460 -14.70 29.19 13.07
N GLY A 461 -15.39 28.06 13.16
CA GLY A 461 -16.86 27.98 13.23
C GLY A 461 -17.56 28.25 11.90
N GLU A 462 -16.82 28.53 10.83
CA GLU A 462 -17.38 28.83 9.52
C GLU A 462 -17.74 27.56 8.74
N ASP A 463 -18.95 27.52 8.20
CA ASP A 463 -19.42 26.42 7.36
C ASP A 463 -19.40 26.80 5.87
N LEU A 464 -18.37 26.33 5.16
CA LEU A 464 -18.24 26.49 3.71
C LEU A 464 -18.81 25.30 2.93
N GLU A 465 -19.29 24.25 3.61
CA GLU A 465 -19.74 23.01 2.97
C GLU A 465 -20.91 23.23 2.01
N PRO A 466 -21.98 23.99 2.35
CA PRO A 466 -23.10 24.20 1.44
C PRO A 466 -22.68 24.82 0.09
N ALA A 467 -21.80 25.83 0.13
CA ALA A 467 -21.30 26.52 -1.04
C ALA A 467 -20.34 25.64 -1.88
N PHE A 468 -19.59 24.76 -1.23
CA PHE A 468 -18.76 23.76 -1.89
C PHE A 468 -19.61 22.72 -2.64
N VAL A 469 -20.60 22.13 -1.95
CA VAL A 469 -21.47 21.09 -2.51
C VAL A 469 -22.33 21.65 -3.66
N GLU A 470 -22.74 22.91 -3.60
CA GLU A 470 -23.41 23.59 -4.72
C GLU A 470 -22.55 23.64 -5.99
N ARG A 471 -21.25 23.93 -5.86
CA ARG A 471 -20.32 23.90 -7.00
C ARG A 471 -20.10 22.49 -7.50
N LEU A 472 -19.94 21.54 -6.57
CA LEU A 472 -19.75 20.13 -6.87
C LEU A 472 -20.94 19.53 -7.65
N ALA A 473 -22.15 20.04 -7.45
CA ALA A 473 -23.35 19.64 -8.20
C ALA A 473 -23.24 19.87 -9.73
N ARG A 474 -22.30 20.72 -10.18
CA ARG A 474 -22.06 21.01 -11.60
C ARG A 474 -21.24 19.91 -12.30
N ALA A 475 -20.60 19.01 -11.55
CA ALA A 475 -19.84 17.89 -12.10
C ALA A 475 -20.78 16.71 -12.39
N PRO A 476 -21.10 16.38 -13.67
CA PRO A 476 -22.00 15.27 -13.99
C PRO A 476 -21.32 13.90 -13.81
N SER A 477 -22.06 12.90 -13.33
CA SER A 477 -21.60 11.50 -13.38
C SER A 477 -21.98 10.87 -14.72
N ASN A 478 -21.18 9.92 -15.23
CA ASN A 478 -21.60 9.08 -16.35
C ASN A 478 -22.58 7.97 -15.91
N ILE A 479 -22.78 7.78 -14.60
CA ILE A 479 -23.71 6.82 -14.02
C ILE A 479 -24.99 7.56 -13.60
N HIS A 480 -26.12 7.19 -14.21
CA HIS A 480 -27.40 7.88 -14.01
C HIS A 480 -27.85 7.86 -12.54
N GLU A 481 -27.64 6.75 -11.83
CA GLU A 481 -27.94 6.60 -10.41
C GLU A 481 -27.14 7.58 -9.54
N HIS A 482 -25.93 7.94 -9.96
CA HIS A 482 -25.07 8.85 -9.22
C HIS A 482 -25.32 10.32 -9.53
N ARG A 483 -25.97 10.63 -10.66
CA ARG A 483 -26.39 11.98 -11.05
C ARG A 483 -25.22 12.96 -11.20
N ASN A 484 -24.73 13.53 -10.10
CA ASN A 484 -23.69 14.55 -10.09
C ASN A 484 -22.86 14.52 -8.80
N GLY A 485 -21.86 15.39 -8.72
CA GLY A 485 -20.94 15.46 -7.60
C GLY A 485 -21.59 15.73 -6.23
N ARG A 486 -22.72 16.45 -6.18
CA ARG A 486 -23.48 16.63 -4.91
C ARG A 486 -23.98 15.29 -4.39
N HIS A 487 -24.64 14.52 -5.24
CA HIS A 487 -25.19 13.24 -4.83
C HIS A 487 -24.09 12.24 -4.46
N ILE A 488 -22.94 12.29 -5.16
CA ILE A 488 -21.74 11.51 -4.80
C ILE A 488 -21.20 11.92 -3.42
N TYR A 489 -21.13 13.22 -3.13
CA TYR A 489 -20.71 13.72 -1.82
C TYR A 489 -21.64 13.25 -0.71
N GLU A 490 -22.96 13.39 -0.88
CA GLU A 490 -23.97 12.94 0.08
C GLU A 490 -23.96 11.42 0.28
N LYS A 491 -23.71 10.65 -0.79
CA LYS A 491 -23.73 9.18 -0.75
C LYS A 491 -22.45 8.55 -0.22
N PHE A 492 -21.28 9.11 -0.54
CA PHE A 492 -19.98 8.46 -0.28
C PHE A 492 -19.06 9.26 0.64
N VAL A 493 -19.18 10.59 0.69
CA VAL A 493 -18.27 11.45 1.48
C VAL A 493 -18.87 11.73 2.85
N LYS A 494 -20.11 12.20 2.92
CA LYS A 494 -20.83 12.46 4.19
C LYS A 494 -20.82 11.23 5.12
N PRO A 495 -21.10 10.00 4.66
CA PRO A 495 -21.07 8.82 5.52
C PRO A 495 -19.67 8.36 5.88
N ALA A 496 -18.60 8.85 5.24
CA ALA A 496 -17.22 8.54 5.59
C ALA A 496 -16.67 9.46 6.69
N ILE A 497 -17.33 10.60 6.95
CA ILE A 497 -16.97 11.51 8.04
C ILE A 497 -17.08 10.75 9.36
N VAL A 498 -15.97 10.71 10.10
CA VAL A 498 -15.92 10.15 11.45
C VAL A 498 -15.98 11.30 12.45
N ASP A 499 -17.06 11.32 13.22
CA ASP A 499 -17.23 12.17 14.40
C ASP A 499 -16.81 11.42 15.67
N ARG A 500 -16.84 12.14 16.79
CA ARG A 500 -16.37 11.63 18.09
C ARG A 500 -17.29 10.52 18.61
N GLU A 501 -18.59 10.66 18.37
CA GLU A 501 -19.63 9.74 18.78
C GLU A 501 -19.52 8.40 18.06
N ARG A 502 -19.34 8.40 16.73
CA ARG A 502 -19.14 7.17 15.95
C ARG A 502 -17.85 6.46 16.32
N LEU A 503 -16.78 7.21 16.56
CA LEU A 503 -15.50 6.66 17.01
C LEU A 503 -15.64 6.03 18.41
N GLY A 504 -16.28 6.71 19.35
CA GLY A 504 -16.59 6.14 20.66
C GLY A 504 -17.49 4.92 20.55
N ALA A 505 -18.45 4.90 19.62
CA ALA A 505 -19.39 3.79 19.47
C ALA A 505 -18.69 2.56 18.91
N HIS A 506 -17.74 2.77 18.00
CA HIS A 506 -16.85 1.73 17.53
C HIS A 506 -16.05 1.09 18.67
N TYR A 507 -15.43 1.90 19.53
CA TYR A 507 -14.72 1.40 20.71
C TYR A 507 -15.65 0.66 21.68
N ALA A 508 -16.82 1.24 21.98
CA ALA A 508 -17.82 0.68 22.87
C ALA A 508 -18.25 -0.72 22.43
N ILE A 509 -18.63 -0.88 21.16
CA ILE A 509 -19.05 -2.15 20.61
C ILE A 509 -17.88 -3.15 20.56
N SER A 510 -16.67 -2.70 20.21
CA SER A 510 -15.49 -3.58 20.17
C SER A 510 -15.15 -4.15 21.55
N SER A 511 -15.36 -3.35 22.60
CA SER A 511 -15.12 -3.75 24.00
C SER A 511 -16.02 -4.89 24.50
N LEU A 512 -17.09 -5.23 23.77
CA LEU A 512 -17.95 -6.39 24.06
C LEU A 512 -17.27 -7.71 23.73
N PHE A 513 -16.46 -7.75 22.67
CA PHE A 513 -15.92 -9.00 22.12
C PHE A 513 -14.47 -9.25 22.56
N GLU A 514 -13.74 -8.18 22.89
CA GLU A 514 -12.32 -8.23 23.18
C GLU A 514 -12.01 -7.91 24.66
N GLU A 515 -11.06 -8.64 25.26
CA GLU A 515 -10.35 -8.14 26.44
C GLU A 515 -9.43 -7.00 26.01
N GLN A 516 -9.89 -5.76 26.23
CA GLN A 516 -9.16 -4.60 25.76
C GLN A 516 -8.03 -4.21 26.71
N ALA A 517 -6.86 -3.97 26.14
CA ALA A 517 -5.74 -3.39 26.86
C ALA A 517 -6.13 -2.00 27.42
N PRO A 518 -5.55 -1.56 28.55
CA PRO A 518 -5.82 -0.24 29.13
C PRO A 518 -5.60 0.92 28.16
N VAL A 519 -4.71 0.73 27.18
CA VAL A 519 -4.50 1.65 26.07
C VAL A 519 -4.65 0.86 24.77
N GLN A 520 -5.55 1.29 23.90
CA GLN A 520 -5.77 0.69 22.59
C GLN A 520 -5.61 1.74 21.48
N ARG A 521 -4.90 1.39 20.42
CA ARG A 521 -4.81 2.20 19.22
C ARG A 521 -5.75 1.67 18.15
N ILE A 522 -6.64 2.53 17.68
CA ILE A 522 -7.56 2.27 16.57
C ILE A 522 -7.25 3.32 15.49
N TYR A 523 -6.58 2.88 14.42
CA TYR A 523 -6.01 3.76 13.41
C TYR A 523 -5.09 4.84 14.03
N SER A 524 -5.43 6.12 13.88
CA SER A 524 -4.71 7.28 14.45
C SER A 524 -5.33 7.81 15.75
N TYR A 525 -6.23 7.02 16.37
CA TYR A 525 -6.85 7.35 17.65
C TYR A 525 -6.33 6.41 18.74
N VAL A 526 -5.97 6.99 19.87
CA VAL A 526 -5.55 6.27 21.06
C VAL A 526 -6.65 6.40 22.11
N PHE A 527 -7.20 5.26 22.51
CA PHE A 527 -8.17 5.13 23.58
C PHE A 527 -7.46 4.71 24.85
N GLU A 528 -7.59 5.53 25.89
CA GLU A 528 -7.15 5.22 27.24
C GLU A 528 -8.42 4.88 28.06
N GLN A 529 -8.50 3.65 28.57
CA GLN A 529 -9.65 3.20 29.34
C GLN A 529 -9.57 3.76 30.76
N GLU A 530 -10.59 4.52 31.18
CA GLU A 530 -10.65 5.09 32.53
C GLU A 530 -11.51 4.21 33.45
N HIS A 531 -12.72 3.85 32.99
CA HIS A 531 -13.65 3.00 33.71
C HIS A 531 -14.26 1.94 32.80
N ARG A 532 -14.41 0.71 33.29
CA ARG A 532 -15.07 -0.40 32.57
C ARG A 532 -15.78 -1.33 33.53
N HIS A 533 -17.07 -1.52 33.28
CA HIS A 533 -17.94 -2.47 33.96
C HIS A 533 -18.50 -3.45 32.94
N VAL A 534 -18.29 -4.74 33.17
CA VAL A 534 -18.79 -5.82 32.31
C VAL A 534 -19.79 -6.65 33.10
N TYR A 535 -20.96 -6.84 32.53
CA TYR A 535 -22.03 -7.69 33.07
C TYR A 535 -22.34 -8.79 32.06
N THR A 536 -22.58 -10.00 32.53
CA THR A 536 -22.88 -11.16 31.66
C THR A 536 -24.03 -11.96 32.26
N ALA A 537 -25.03 -12.27 31.42
CA ALA A 537 -26.20 -13.07 31.79
C ALA A 537 -26.54 -14.02 30.63
N GLY A 538 -26.11 -15.29 30.74
CA GLY A 538 -26.23 -16.26 29.65
C GLY A 538 -25.42 -15.83 28.42
N LYS A 539 -26.09 -15.69 27.26
CA LYS A 539 -25.48 -15.15 26.02
C LYS A 539 -25.44 -13.63 25.98
N ALA A 540 -26.14 -12.94 26.88
CA ALA A 540 -26.18 -11.48 26.91
C ALA A 540 -24.95 -10.91 27.63
N ARG A 541 -24.36 -9.86 27.05
CA ARG A 541 -23.23 -9.13 27.61
C ARG A 541 -23.51 -7.63 27.54
N LEU A 542 -23.25 -6.92 28.62
CA LEU A 542 -23.34 -5.46 28.70
C LEU A 542 -22.00 -4.91 29.16
N VAL A 543 -21.49 -3.92 28.44
CA VAL A 543 -20.32 -3.13 28.85
C VAL A 543 -20.75 -1.70 29.05
N VAL A 544 -20.36 -1.10 30.18
CA VAL A 544 -20.55 0.31 30.49
C VAL A 544 -19.22 0.89 30.92
N GLY A 545 -18.81 2.02 30.34
CA GLY A 545 -17.49 2.55 30.61
C GLY A 545 -17.29 4.01 30.22
N SER A 546 -16.09 4.50 30.50
CA SER A 546 -15.60 5.77 29.98
C SER A 546 -14.16 5.64 29.51
N SER A 547 -13.83 6.43 28.50
CA SER A 547 -12.51 6.43 27.89
C SER A 547 -12.13 7.83 27.45
N LYS A 548 -10.84 8.13 27.58
CA LYS A 548 -10.20 9.29 26.98
C LYS A 548 -9.71 8.90 25.58
N VAL A 549 -10.07 9.70 24.60
CA VAL A 549 -9.74 9.47 23.18
C VAL A 549 -8.84 10.60 22.71
N THR A 550 -7.63 10.25 22.28
CA THR A 550 -6.64 11.20 21.75
C THR A 550 -6.45 10.94 20.26
N PHE A 551 -6.63 11.96 19.42
CA PHE A 551 -6.35 11.90 17.99
C PHE A 551 -4.89 12.30 17.73
N GLU A 552 -4.02 11.33 17.42
CA GLU A 552 -2.56 11.52 17.36
C GLU A 552 -2.13 12.63 16.39
N VAL A 553 -2.85 12.79 15.28
CA VAL A 553 -2.51 13.77 14.23
C VAL A 553 -2.67 15.22 14.67
N THR A 554 -3.70 15.53 15.48
CA THR A 554 -3.92 16.90 15.97
C THR A 554 -3.73 17.05 17.47
N ARG A 555 -3.47 15.94 18.18
CA ARG A 555 -3.42 15.85 19.65
C ARG A 555 -4.71 16.26 20.36
N ALA A 556 -5.81 16.40 19.62
CA ALA A 556 -7.10 16.70 20.21
C ALA A 556 -7.53 15.54 21.12
N CYS A 557 -7.97 15.88 22.32
CA CYS A 557 -8.39 14.93 23.34
C CYS A 557 -9.85 15.17 23.72
N ASP A 558 -10.62 14.09 23.80
CA ASP A 558 -12.01 14.08 24.25
C ASP A 558 -12.23 12.97 25.28
N ARG A 559 -13.19 13.13 26.19
CA ARG A 559 -13.62 12.06 27.10
C ARG A 559 -15.05 11.66 26.75
N VAL A 560 -15.30 10.37 26.65
CA VAL A 560 -16.60 9.81 26.30
C VAL A 560 -17.06 8.80 27.35
N SER A 561 -18.37 8.79 27.61
CA SER A 561 -19.06 7.70 28.31
C SER A 561 -19.78 6.83 27.28
N PHE A 562 -19.76 5.52 27.47
CA PHE A 562 -20.35 4.58 26.54
C PHE A 562 -21.06 3.42 27.24
N ALA A 563 -22.02 2.84 26.53
CA ALA A 563 -22.60 1.54 26.85
C ALA A 563 -22.77 0.71 25.57
N ALA A 564 -22.52 -0.59 25.65
CA ALA A 564 -22.75 -1.52 24.56
C ALA A 564 -23.40 -2.80 25.08
N LEU A 565 -24.43 -3.28 24.40
CA LEU A 565 -25.23 -4.46 24.74
C LEU A 565 -25.19 -5.45 23.58
N HIS A 566 -24.81 -6.69 23.86
CA HIS A 566 -24.96 -7.84 22.97
C HIS A 566 -25.99 -8.81 23.55
N LEU A 567 -27.00 -9.17 22.77
CA LEU A 567 -28.06 -10.11 23.18
C LEU A 567 -27.87 -11.52 22.57
N GLY A 568 -26.74 -11.77 21.90
CA GLY A 568 -26.49 -12.97 21.09
C GLY A 568 -26.63 -12.72 19.59
N ASP A 569 -26.03 -13.61 18.80
CA ASP A 569 -25.97 -13.56 17.34
C ASP A 569 -25.51 -12.17 16.84
N HIS A 570 -26.32 -11.51 16.02
CA HIS A 570 -26.06 -10.20 15.40
C HIS A 570 -26.67 -9.01 16.17
N ASN A 571 -27.33 -9.25 17.30
CA ASN A 571 -28.05 -8.22 18.04
C ASN A 571 -27.09 -7.44 18.96
N VAL A 572 -26.54 -6.35 18.41
CA VAL A 572 -25.63 -5.44 19.12
C VAL A 572 -26.18 -4.02 19.09
N HIS A 573 -26.23 -3.39 20.26
CA HIS A 573 -26.60 -1.99 20.46
C HIS A 573 -25.45 -1.26 21.14
N GLY A 574 -25.10 -0.06 20.65
CA GLY A 574 -24.10 0.83 21.24
C GLY A 574 -24.65 2.24 21.42
N GLY A 575 -24.24 2.90 22.50
CA GLY A 575 -24.59 4.28 22.82
C GLY A 575 -23.39 5.02 23.39
N VAL A 576 -23.18 6.26 22.96
CA VAL A 576 -22.03 7.10 23.33
C VAL A 576 -22.45 8.54 23.54
N ARG A 577 -21.83 9.18 24.53
CA ARG A 577 -21.97 10.62 24.79
C ARG A 577 -20.66 11.21 25.29
N ILE A 578 -20.52 12.53 25.16
CA ILE A 578 -19.46 13.28 25.83
C ILE A 578 -19.57 13.04 27.34
N PHE A 579 -18.43 12.81 28.00
CA PHE A 579 -18.36 12.59 29.44
C PHE A 579 -18.93 13.81 30.19
N ARG A 580 -19.98 13.61 30.98
CA ARG A 580 -20.71 14.68 31.70
C ARG A 580 -20.29 14.83 33.17
N GLY A 581 -19.11 14.33 33.53
CA GLY A 581 -18.62 14.29 34.91
C GLY A 581 -18.87 12.95 35.59
N GLN A 582 -18.25 12.80 36.76
CA GLN A 582 -18.20 11.54 37.49
C GLN A 582 -19.58 11.11 38.03
N GLU A 583 -20.34 12.04 38.63
CA GLU A 583 -21.66 11.74 39.20
C GLU A 583 -22.64 11.19 38.15
N ALA A 584 -22.71 11.85 36.98
CA ALA A 584 -23.56 11.41 35.87
C ALA A 584 -23.11 10.07 35.25
N PHE A 585 -21.83 9.70 35.41
CA PHE A 585 -21.32 8.40 34.97
C PHE A 585 -21.69 7.30 35.99
N GLU A 586 -21.56 7.57 37.28
CA GLU A 586 -21.93 6.64 38.35
C GLU A 586 -23.44 6.34 38.34
N GLU A 587 -24.29 7.36 38.15
CA GLU A 587 -25.74 7.18 37.95
C GLU A 587 -26.03 6.26 36.76
N LEU A 588 -25.34 6.48 35.63
CA LEU A 588 -25.48 5.67 34.43
C LEU A 588 -25.08 4.21 34.71
N VAL A 589 -23.94 3.96 35.34
CA VAL A 589 -23.49 2.59 35.68
C VAL A 589 -24.51 1.88 36.58
N MET A 590 -25.08 2.59 37.57
CA MET A 590 -26.06 2.03 38.49
C MET A 590 -27.38 1.66 37.80
N GLU A 591 -27.98 2.57 37.01
CA GLU A 591 -29.24 2.30 36.30
C GLU A 591 -29.10 1.10 35.34
N PHE A 592 -28.00 1.04 34.59
CA PHE A 592 -27.72 -0.06 33.66
C PHE A 592 -27.51 -1.39 34.38
N ARG A 593 -26.77 -1.39 35.49
CA ARG A 593 -26.54 -2.59 36.31
C ARG A 593 -27.86 -3.14 36.86
N GLU A 594 -28.68 -2.30 37.46
CA GLU A 594 -29.95 -2.74 38.05
C GLU A 594 -30.91 -3.34 37.02
N ALA A 595 -30.98 -2.76 35.82
CA ALA A 595 -31.81 -3.28 34.74
C ALA A 595 -31.26 -4.62 34.20
N PHE A 596 -29.94 -4.73 34.04
CA PHE A 596 -29.29 -5.93 33.51
C PHE A 596 -29.32 -7.10 34.50
N ASP A 597 -29.09 -6.86 35.80
CA ASP A 597 -29.15 -7.88 36.86
C ASP A 597 -30.57 -8.48 36.99
N ARG A 598 -31.62 -7.73 36.60
CA ARG A 598 -33.01 -8.20 36.52
C ARG A 598 -33.38 -8.87 35.19
N ALA A 599 -32.45 -8.93 34.24
CA ALA A 599 -32.67 -9.37 32.86
C ALA A 599 -33.79 -8.62 32.11
N ASP A 600 -34.06 -7.35 32.46
CA ASP A 600 -35.03 -6.49 31.76
C ASP A 600 -34.36 -5.78 30.58
N PHE A 601 -34.04 -6.55 29.53
CA PHE A 601 -33.40 -6.01 28.32
C PHE A 601 -34.20 -4.87 27.64
N PRO A 602 -35.55 -4.89 27.59
CA PRO A 602 -36.31 -3.74 27.12
C PRO A 602 -36.10 -2.46 27.93
N LEU A 603 -35.89 -2.56 29.25
CA LEU A 603 -35.50 -1.42 30.06
C LEU A 603 -34.06 -0.97 29.76
N VAL A 604 -33.12 -1.90 29.57
CA VAL A 604 -31.72 -1.56 29.18
C VAL A 604 -31.71 -0.76 27.87
N ILE A 605 -32.46 -1.17 26.84
CA ILE A 605 -32.55 -0.44 25.57
C ILE A 605 -33.15 0.96 25.79
N ARG A 606 -34.25 1.08 26.57
CA ARG A 606 -34.83 2.38 26.90
C ARG A 606 -33.87 3.30 27.67
N LEU A 607 -33.02 2.74 28.53
CA LEU A 607 -31.97 3.49 29.21
C LEU A 607 -30.89 3.96 28.23
N MET A 608 -30.55 3.16 27.21
CA MET A 608 -29.66 3.60 26.14
C MET A 608 -30.24 4.82 25.42
N ASP A 609 -31.52 4.78 25.06
CA ASP A 609 -32.21 5.90 24.38
C ASP A 609 -32.21 7.16 25.23
N ARG A 610 -32.49 7.01 26.53
CA ARG A 610 -32.53 8.13 27.48
C ARG A 610 -31.16 8.77 27.68
N HIS A 611 -30.10 7.97 27.81
CA HIS A 611 -28.76 8.48 28.14
C HIS A 611 -27.96 8.93 26.93
N PHE A 612 -28.17 8.31 25.77
CA PHE A 612 -27.38 8.50 24.55
C PHE A 612 -28.18 9.06 23.36
N GLY A 613 -29.51 9.16 23.45
CA GLY A 613 -30.39 9.66 22.39
C GLY A 613 -30.81 8.60 21.36
N GLU A 614 -31.50 9.02 20.30
CA GLU A 614 -32.02 8.13 19.23
C GLU A 614 -30.94 7.53 18.30
N SER A 615 -29.66 7.80 18.57
CA SER A 615 -28.54 7.34 17.74
C SER A 615 -28.14 5.92 18.12
N TYR A 616 -28.83 4.93 17.54
CA TYR A 616 -28.49 3.52 17.72
C TYR A 616 -27.28 3.13 16.86
N TYR A 617 -26.18 2.79 17.52
CA TYR A 617 -25.04 2.17 16.84
C TYR A 617 -25.18 0.65 16.87
N SER A 618 -24.87 0.00 15.75
CA SER A 618 -24.93 -1.46 15.60
C SER A 618 -23.65 -1.98 14.94
N LEU A 619 -23.57 -3.28 14.66
CA LEU A 619 -22.48 -3.85 13.85
C LEU A 619 -22.31 -3.15 12.49
N LYS A 620 -23.36 -2.51 11.94
CA LYS A 620 -23.29 -1.74 10.69
C LYS A 620 -22.58 -0.39 10.83
N SER A 621 -22.42 0.10 12.05
CA SER A 621 -21.82 1.40 12.34
C SER A 621 -20.30 1.33 12.55
N LEU A 622 -19.77 0.12 12.73
CA LEU A 622 -18.34 -0.13 12.88
C LEU A 622 -17.57 0.16 11.59
N PHE A 623 -16.28 0.52 11.74
CA PHE A 623 -15.35 0.53 10.61
C PHE A 623 -15.23 -0.88 10.02
N ARG A 624 -14.98 -0.95 8.72
CA ARG A 624 -15.07 -2.21 7.94
C ARG A 624 -14.23 -3.33 8.54
N ASP A 625 -13.02 -3.01 8.97
CA ASP A 625 -12.07 -3.96 9.54
C ASP A 625 -12.59 -4.65 10.80
N GLN A 626 -13.05 -3.85 11.76
CA GLN A 626 -13.60 -4.37 12.99
C GLN A 626 -14.95 -5.04 12.78
N GLN A 627 -15.77 -4.52 11.85
CA GLN A 627 -17.01 -5.17 11.45
C GLN A 627 -16.74 -6.60 10.95
N ARG A 628 -15.76 -6.77 10.05
CA ARG A 628 -15.37 -8.08 9.50
C ARG A 628 -14.81 -8.98 10.59
N LYS A 629 -13.97 -8.45 11.47
CA LYS A 629 -13.40 -9.19 12.59
C LYS A 629 -14.48 -9.76 13.52
N ILE A 630 -15.36 -8.90 14.03
CA ILE A 630 -16.46 -9.32 14.93
C ILE A 630 -17.41 -10.28 14.21
N LEU A 631 -17.72 -10.04 12.92
CA LEU A 631 -18.53 -10.97 12.15
C LEU A 631 -17.86 -12.34 12.02
N ASN A 632 -16.55 -12.39 11.76
CA ASN A 632 -15.81 -13.64 11.70
C ASN A 632 -15.81 -14.35 13.05
N GLU A 633 -15.66 -13.66 14.17
CA GLU A 633 -15.75 -14.25 15.52
C GLU A 633 -17.14 -14.88 15.77
N ILE A 634 -18.22 -14.20 15.38
CA ILE A 634 -19.59 -14.74 15.46
C ILE A 634 -19.77 -15.97 14.53
N LEU A 635 -19.11 -15.97 13.37
CA LEU A 635 -19.17 -17.07 12.41
C LEU A 635 -18.31 -18.26 12.83
N VAL A 636 -17.19 -18.07 13.55
CA VAL A 636 -16.34 -19.17 14.04
C VAL A 636 -17.11 -20.09 14.97
N SER A 637 -17.89 -19.55 15.91
CA SER A 637 -18.72 -20.40 16.79
C SER A 637 -19.76 -21.20 15.99
N THR A 638 -20.36 -20.57 14.98
CA THR A 638 -21.31 -21.24 14.08
C THR A 638 -20.62 -22.35 13.28
N GLY A 639 -19.39 -22.11 12.82
CA GLY A 639 -18.57 -23.11 12.11
C GLY A 639 -18.18 -24.30 12.98
N GLN A 640 -17.78 -24.07 14.23
CA GLN A 640 -17.46 -25.12 15.20
C GLN A 640 -18.69 -25.97 15.53
N ASP A 641 -19.86 -25.33 15.69
CA ASP A 641 -21.12 -26.03 15.90
C ASP A 641 -21.47 -26.91 14.70
N LEU A 642 -21.34 -26.40 13.47
CA LEU A 642 -21.58 -27.18 12.25
C LEU A 642 -20.60 -28.37 12.14
N GLU A 643 -19.31 -28.14 12.40
CA GLU A 643 -18.31 -29.21 12.36
C GLU A 643 -18.62 -30.33 13.35
N SER A 644 -19.00 -30.00 14.58
CA SER A 644 -19.38 -30.98 15.59
C SER A 644 -20.51 -31.90 15.12
N HIS A 645 -21.55 -31.33 14.49
CA HIS A 645 -22.67 -32.10 13.96
C HIS A 645 -22.26 -32.98 12.78
N PHE A 646 -21.48 -32.47 11.82
CA PHE A 646 -21.00 -33.26 10.68
C PHE A 646 -20.06 -34.39 11.12
N ARG A 647 -19.21 -34.15 12.12
CA ARG A 647 -18.34 -35.16 12.71
C ARG A 647 -19.13 -36.25 13.42
N GLN A 648 -20.13 -35.89 14.22
CA GLN A 648 -21.00 -36.86 14.88
C GLN A 648 -21.70 -37.79 13.87
N ILE A 649 -22.20 -37.24 12.76
CA ILE A 649 -22.80 -38.02 11.67
C ILE A 649 -21.75 -38.98 11.07
N THR A 650 -20.58 -38.47 10.74
CA THR A 650 -19.50 -39.26 10.10
C THR A 650 -19.03 -40.40 11.01
N ASP A 651 -18.77 -40.12 12.28
CA ASP A 651 -18.32 -41.11 13.26
C ASP A 651 -19.38 -42.21 13.48
N GLN A 652 -20.66 -41.82 13.58
CA GLN A 652 -21.76 -42.74 13.77
C GLN A 652 -21.92 -43.73 12.60
N TYR A 653 -21.75 -43.26 11.37
CA TYR A 653 -21.99 -44.07 10.16
C TYR A 653 -20.71 -44.64 9.53
N THR A 654 -19.52 -44.40 10.10
CA THR A 654 -18.23 -44.92 9.61
C THR A 654 -18.24 -46.43 9.33
N PRO A 655 -18.76 -47.32 10.20
CA PRO A 655 -18.82 -48.75 9.91
C PRO A 655 -19.66 -49.10 8.67
N LEU A 656 -20.79 -48.42 8.49
CA LEU A 656 -21.67 -48.59 7.33
C LEU A 656 -20.98 -48.09 6.05
N MET A 657 -20.30 -46.95 6.12
CA MET A 657 -19.56 -46.40 4.99
C MET A 657 -18.44 -47.34 4.52
N ARG A 658 -17.69 -47.94 5.46
CA ARG A 658 -16.67 -48.96 5.15
C ARG A 658 -17.28 -50.19 4.49
N PHE A 659 -18.38 -50.71 5.05
CA PHE A 659 -19.10 -51.85 4.47
C PHE A 659 -19.58 -51.56 3.03
N LEU A 660 -20.17 -50.39 2.78
CA LEU A 660 -20.63 -50.00 1.44
C LEU A 660 -19.46 -49.89 0.45
N LYS A 661 -18.32 -49.34 0.88
CA LYS A 661 -17.09 -49.28 0.07
C LYS A 661 -16.56 -50.67 -0.26
N ASP A 662 -16.52 -51.58 0.71
CA ASP A 662 -16.02 -52.95 0.55
C ASP A 662 -16.85 -53.77 -0.45
N ILE A 663 -18.16 -53.55 -0.52
CA ILE A 663 -19.05 -54.23 -1.47
C ILE A 663 -19.23 -53.46 -2.81
N GLY A 664 -18.57 -52.32 -2.98
CA GLY A 664 -18.68 -51.47 -4.17
C GLY A 664 -20.04 -50.78 -4.35
N ALA A 665 -20.81 -50.58 -3.26
CA ALA A 665 -22.08 -49.87 -3.29
C ALA A 665 -21.89 -48.35 -3.12
N PRO A 666 -22.68 -47.50 -3.82
CA PRO A 666 -22.54 -46.05 -3.71
C PRO A 666 -22.94 -45.54 -2.32
N LEU A 667 -22.15 -44.60 -1.79
CA LEU A 667 -22.47 -43.89 -0.55
C LEU A 667 -23.66 -42.93 -0.78
N PRO A 668 -24.61 -42.83 0.17
CA PRO A 668 -25.64 -41.79 0.14
C PRO A 668 -25.00 -40.38 0.08
N PRO A 669 -25.51 -39.45 -0.75
CA PRO A 669 -24.90 -38.13 -0.92
C PRO A 669 -24.69 -37.35 0.39
N ALA A 670 -25.63 -37.46 1.33
CA ALA A 670 -25.53 -36.79 2.63
C ALA A 670 -24.37 -37.30 3.51
N LEU A 671 -24.08 -38.62 3.47
CA LEU A 671 -22.93 -39.18 4.20
C LEU A 671 -21.62 -38.83 3.49
N ASN A 672 -21.64 -38.73 2.16
CA ASN A 672 -20.48 -38.26 1.41
C ASN A 672 -20.14 -36.81 1.76
N THR A 673 -21.12 -35.91 1.73
CA THR A 673 -20.93 -34.50 2.12
C THR A 673 -20.42 -34.35 3.55
N ALA A 674 -20.93 -35.15 4.50
CA ALA A 674 -20.46 -35.11 5.88
C ALA A 674 -18.99 -35.55 6.02
N ALA A 675 -18.62 -36.66 5.35
CA ALA A 675 -17.25 -37.16 5.37
C ALA A 675 -16.27 -36.23 4.65
N ASP A 676 -16.67 -35.67 3.50
CA ASP A 676 -15.90 -34.69 2.72
C ASP A 676 -15.62 -33.44 3.56
N PHE A 677 -16.63 -32.93 4.27
CA PHE A 677 -16.50 -31.78 5.16
C PHE A 677 -15.52 -32.06 6.31
N VAL A 678 -15.68 -33.20 6.99
CA VAL A 678 -14.82 -33.58 8.12
C VAL A 678 -13.36 -33.79 7.69
N LEU A 679 -13.14 -34.44 6.54
CA LEU A 679 -11.78 -34.65 6.02
C LEU A 679 -11.08 -33.33 5.67
N ASN A 680 -11.80 -32.35 5.10
CA ASN A 680 -11.27 -31.02 4.85
C ASN A 680 -10.88 -30.30 6.16
N CYS A 681 -11.76 -30.33 7.18
CA CYS A 681 -11.45 -29.75 8.49
C CYS A 681 -10.24 -30.42 9.15
N ASP A 682 -10.11 -31.75 9.02
CA ASP A 682 -9.00 -32.51 9.59
C ASP A 682 -7.67 -32.21 8.88
N LEU A 683 -7.65 -32.19 7.54
CA LEU A 683 -6.48 -31.77 6.77
C LEU A 683 -6.03 -30.34 7.13
N GLN A 684 -6.97 -29.40 7.22
CA GLN A 684 -6.66 -28.03 7.63
C GLN A 684 -6.05 -27.99 9.03
N ARG A 685 -6.67 -28.67 10.01
CA ARG A 685 -6.19 -28.74 11.40
C ARG A 685 -4.81 -29.39 11.52
N LEU A 686 -4.52 -30.40 10.69
CA LEU A 686 -3.21 -31.05 10.65
C LEU A 686 -2.11 -30.04 10.30
N PHE A 687 -2.33 -29.21 9.27
CA PHE A 687 -1.36 -28.19 8.87
C PHE A 687 -1.36 -26.96 9.78
N GLU A 688 -2.46 -26.65 10.46
CA GLU A 688 -2.50 -25.60 11.50
C GLU A 688 -1.81 -26.02 12.80
N SER A 689 -1.61 -27.32 13.02
CA SER A 689 -0.94 -27.84 14.22
C SER A 689 0.55 -27.44 14.30
N ALA A 690 1.08 -27.40 15.53
CA ALA A 690 2.47 -27.00 15.77
C ALA A 690 3.49 -27.95 15.09
N ASP A 691 3.21 -29.25 15.05
CA ASP A 691 4.06 -30.26 14.41
C ASP A 691 3.21 -31.30 13.65
N PRO A 692 2.95 -31.07 12.34
CA PRO A 692 2.17 -31.95 11.49
C PRO A 692 2.90 -33.28 11.32
N ASP A 693 2.15 -34.38 11.42
CA ASP A 693 2.67 -35.70 11.09
C ASP A 693 2.64 -35.90 9.57
N PRO A 694 3.80 -36.00 8.89
CA PRO A 694 3.87 -36.17 7.44
C PRO A 694 3.28 -37.52 6.98
N THR A 695 3.22 -38.52 7.86
CA THR A 695 2.61 -39.83 7.55
C THR A 695 1.10 -39.69 7.45
N LYS A 696 0.47 -39.08 8.46
CA LYS A 696 -0.97 -38.79 8.44
C LYS A 696 -1.38 -37.89 7.28
N ALA A 697 -0.56 -36.88 6.97
CA ALA A 697 -0.82 -36.00 5.83
C ALA A 697 -0.88 -36.78 4.51
N ARG A 698 0.01 -37.77 4.31
CA ARG A 698 -0.05 -38.67 3.14
C ARG A 698 -1.30 -39.54 3.16
N GLU A 699 -1.57 -40.21 4.28
CA GLU A 699 -2.73 -41.11 4.43
C GLU A 699 -4.06 -40.38 4.14
N TRP A 700 -4.24 -39.17 4.66
CA TRP A 700 -5.48 -38.41 4.46
C TRP A 700 -5.61 -37.85 3.05
N MET A 701 -4.51 -37.54 2.38
CA MET A 701 -4.54 -37.15 0.96
C MET A 701 -4.80 -38.34 0.04
N GLU A 702 -4.25 -39.51 0.34
CA GLU A 702 -4.59 -40.76 -0.38
C GLU A 702 -6.07 -41.10 -0.19
N LEU A 703 -6.59 -40.98 1.04
CA LEU A 703 -8.00 -41.15 1.33
C LEU A 703 -8.89 -40.16 0.54
N ALA A 704 -8.47 -38.89 0.45
CA ALA A 704 -9.19 -37.88 -0.33
C ALA A 704 -9.22 -38.22 -1.82
N ARG A 705 -8.09 -38.68 -2.37
CA ARG A 705 -7.98 -39.10 -3.78
C ARG A 705 -8.85 -40.33 -4.07
N ASP A 706 -8.75 -41.36 -3.24
CA ASP A 706 -9.53 -42.59 -3.37
C ASP A 706 -11.03 -42.36 -3.19
N GLY A 707 -11.41 -41.38 -2.37
CA GLY A 707 -12.80 -40.99 -2.10
C GLY A 707 -13.37 -39.98 -3.11
N ASN A 708 -12.55 -39.46 -4.04
CA ASN A 708 -12.91 -38.35 -4.94
C ASN A 708 -13.49 -37.14 -4.18
N VAL A 709 -12.87 -36.82 -3.04
CA VAL A 709 -13.29 -35.72 -2.16
C VAL A 709 -12.90 -34.39 -2.80
N ALA A 710 -13.85 -33.46 -2.85
CA ALA A 710 -13.55 -32.09 -3.22
C ALA A 710 -12.74 -31.41 -2.10
N ILE A 711 -11.43 -31.28 -2.29
CA ILE A 711 -10.55 -30.57 -1.35
C ILE A 711 -10.80 -29.07 -1.43
N ALA A 712 -10.92 -28.43 -0.27
CA ALA A 712 -10.95 -26.99 -0.08
C ALA A 712 -9.52 -26.44 -0.29
N VAL A 713 -9.13 -26.30 -1.57
CA VAL A 713 -7.75 -26.01 -1.99
C VAL A 713 -7.24 -24.71 -1.40
N ASP A 714 -8.07 -23.66 -1.36
CA ASP A 714 -7.65 -22.33 -0.90
C ASP A 714 -7.34 -22.31 0.60
N GLU A 715 -8.22 -22.89 1.42
CA GLU A 715 -8.05 -23.00 2.87
C GLU A 715 -6.85 -23.88 3.24
N LEU A 716 -6.72 -25.02 2.55
CA LEU A 716 -5.59 -25.94 2.77
C LEU A 716 -4.26 -25.32 2.33
N ALA A 717 -4.22 -24.62 1.18
CA ALA A 717 -3.03 -23.91 0.71
C ALA A 717 -2.60 -22.82 1.70
N TYR A 718 -3.56 -22.10 2.29
CA TYR A 718 -3.29 -21.10 3.33
C TYR A 718 -2.70 -21.73 4.60
N ALA A 719 -3.27 -22.84 5.08
CA ALA A 719 -2.77 -23.58 6.23
C ALA A 719 -1.34 -24.12 6.00
N ILE A 720 -1.11 -24.75 4.84
CA ILE A 720 0.20 -25.26 4.42
C ILE A 720 1.23 -24.12 4.37
N LYS A 721 0.89 -23.01 3.72
CA LYS A 721 1.77 -21.83 3.63
C LYS A 721 2.16 -21.34 5.02
N GLY A 722 1.17 -21.10 5.88
CA GLY A 722 1.41 -20.64 7.25
C GLY A 722 2.33 -21.58 8.02
N GLN A 723 2.19 -22.89 7.78
CA GLN A 723 3.02 -23.89 8.43
C GLN A 723 4.45 -23.92 7.93
N LEU A 724 4.67 -23.95 6.61
CA LEU A 724 6.02 -23.90 6.03
C LEU A 724 6.75 -22.61 6.42
N ASP A 725 6.06 -21.46 6.41
CA ASP A 725 6.62 -20.18 6.85
C ASP A 725 7.08 -20.23 8.32
N ARG A 726 6.28 -20.80 9.23
CA ARG A 726 6.66 -20.96 10.65
C ARG A 726 7.85 -21.90 10.83
N ARG A 727 7.86 -23.04 10.12
CA ARG A 727 8.95 -24.02 10.22
C ARG A 727 10.26 -23.44 9.73
N LEU A 728 10.25 -22.71 8.61
CA LEU A 728 11.47 -22.09 8.08
C LEU A 728 11.94 -20.92 8.94
N ALA A 729 11.04 -20.14 9.53
CA ALA A 729 11.43 -19.11 10.50
C ALA A 729 12.15 -19.72 11.71
N ARG A 730 11.61 -20.81 12.29
CA ARG A 730 12.26 -21.53 13.39
C ARG A 730 13.62 -22.13 12.97
N LEU A 731 13.72 -22.69 11.77
CA LEU A 731 14.99 -23.20 11.25
C LEU A 731 16.03 -22.08 11.04
N ALA A 732 15.60 -20.88 10.68
CA ALA A 732 16.50 -19.73 10.56
C ALA A 732 17.04 -19.26 11.92
N GLU A 733 16.24 -19.37 13.00
CA GLU A 733 16.64 -19.04 14.37
C GLU A 733 17.51 -20.14 15.01
N VAL A 734 17.13 -21.40 14.80
CA VAL A 734 17.80 -22.58 15.36
C VAL A 734 18.16 -23.55 14.23
N PRO A 735 19.23 -23.28 13.47
CA PRO A 735 19.59 -24.06 12.29
C PRO A 735 20.18 -25.43 12.62
N ASP A 736 20.65 -25.66 13.86
CA ASP A 736 21.39 -26.85 14.29
C ASP A 736 20.50 -28.02 14.80
N ASP A 737 19.26 -28.12 14.32
CA ASP A 737 18.36 -29.24 14.64
C ASP A 737 18.13 -30.12 13.38
N PRO A 738 18.98 -31.14 13.13
CA PRO A 738 18.87 -31.99 11.94
C PRO A 738 17.56 -32.78 11.92
N GLY A 739 17.02 -33.16 13.08
CA GLY A 739 15.74 -33.86 13.17
C GLY A 739 14.56 -32.98 12.75
N TYR A 740 14.55 -31.72 13.19
CA TYR A 740 13.53 -30.75 12.78
C TYR A 740 13.66 -30.36 11.30
N LEU A 741 14.89 -30.24 10.78
CA LEU A 741 15.17 -30.01 9.37
C LEU A 741 14.68 -31.18 8.50
N SER A 742 14.99 -32.42 8.89
CA SER A 742 14.50 -33.61 8.19
C SER A 742 12.98 -33.65 8.14
N ARG A 743 12.30 -33.49 9.28
CA ARG A 743 10.83 -33.46 9.33
C ARG A 743 10.23 -32.34 8.49
N THR A 744 10.88 -31.18 8.43
CA THR A 744 10.43 -30.06 7.59
C THR A 744 10.55 -30.41 6.10
N ALA A 745 11.63 -31.09 5.70
CA ALA A 745 11.79 -31.59 4.34
C ALA A 745 10.76 -32.67 4.00
N ASP A 746 10.43 -33.57 4.95
CA ASP A 746 9.38 -34.58 4.75
C ASP A 746 8.00 -33.92 4.53
N ILE A 747 7.66 -32.90 5.33
CA ILE A 747 6.40 -32.14 5.13
C ILE A 747 6.39 -31.43 3.77
N ALA A 748 7.50 -30.77 3.39
CA ALA A 748 7.60 -30.09 2.10
C ALA A 748 7.46 -31.06 0.91
N GLU A 749 7.99 -32.27 1.04
CA GLU A 749 7.84 -33.35 0.06
C GLU A 749 6.37 -33.79 -0.07
N VAL A 750 5.68 -33.98 1.07
CA VAL A 750 4.25 -34.28 1.06
C VAL A 750 3.46 -33.17 0.38
N VAL A 751 3.70 -31.91 0.73
CA VAL A 751 3.03 -30.75 0.11
C VAL A 751 3.25 -30.73 -1.41
N ARG A 752 4.49 -30.94 -1.86
CA ARG A 752 4.79 -30.98 -3.30
C ARG A 752 4.04 -32.10 -4.03
N SER A 753 3.79 -33.22 -3.36
CA SER A 753 3.03 -34.34 -3.94
C SER A 753 1.53 -34.10 -4.03
N MET A 754 0.99 -33.06 -3.34
CA MET A 754 -0.45 -32.78 -3.27
C MET A 754 -1.05 -32.14 -4.53
N ASP A 755 -0.22 -31.64 -5.45
CA ASP A 755 -0.64 -30.85 -6.64
C ASP A 755 -1.49 -29.61 -6.27
N ILE A 756 -1.13 -28.96 -5.16
CA ILE A 756 -1.77 -27.72 -4.68
C ILE A 756 -0.79 -26.56 -4.90
N GLU A 757 -1.24 -25.49 -5.57
CA GLU A 757 -0.43 -24.28 -5.75
C GLU A 757 -0.33 -23.52 -4.42
N VAL A 758 0.81 -23.67 -3.74
CA VAL A 758 1.10 -22.96 -2.49
C VAL A 758 2.04 -21.79 -2.77
N ASN A 759 1.68 -20.60 -2.28
CA ASN A 759 2.59 -19.44 -2.34
C ASN A 759 3.76 -19.61 -1.35
N LEU A 760 4.88 -20.13 -1.85
CA LEU A 760 6.11 -20.37 -1.10
C LEU A 760 7.03 -19.13 -1.01
N TRP A 761 6.55 -17.93 -1.34
CA TRP A 761 7.43 -16.78 -1.53
C TRP A 761 8.32 -16.46 -0.31
N LYS A 762 7.73 -16.41 0.88
CA LYS A 762 8.43 -16.13 2.14
C LYS A 762 9.33 -17.30 2.55
N THR A 763 8.80 -18.52 2.50
CA THR A 763 9.52 -19.77 2.75
C THR A 763 10.79 -19.89 1.89
N GLN A 764 10.70 -19.65 0.58
CA GLN A 764 11.83 -19.67 -0.35
C GLN A 764 12.87 -18.58 -0.04
N ASN A 765 12.42 -17.38 0.34
CA ASN A 765 13.33 -16.27 0.68
C ASN A 765 14.14 -16.61 1.95
N LEU A 766 13.50 -17.16 2.99
CA LEU A 766 14.19 -17.60 4.20
C LEU A 766 15.19 -18.72 3.90
N TYR A 767 14.78 -19.74 3.14
CA TYR A 767 15.69 -20.80 2.70
C TYR A 767 16.90 -20.24 1.93
N PHE A 768 16.68 -19.29 1.01
CA PHE A 768 17.75 -18.67 0.25
C PHE A 768 18.71 -17.85 1.13
N GLN A 769 18.19 -17.13 2.12
CA GLN A 769 19.02 -16.41 3.10
C GLN A 769 19.88 -17.39 3.90
N MET A 770 19.30 -18.48 4.41
CA MET A 770 20.03 -19.55 5.10
C MET A 770 21.08 -20.21 4.19
N ARG A 771 20.75 -20.45 2.91
CA ARG A 771 21.70 -20.98 1.92
C ARG A 771 22.91 -20.06 1.79
N ARG A 772 22.72 -18.74 1.76
CA ARG A 772 23.82 -17.77 1.64
C ARG A 772 24.65 -17.61 2.91
N SER A 773 24.04 -17.73 4.09
CA SER A 773 24.74 -17.50 5.36
C SER A 773 25.37 -18.76 5.94
N LEU A 774 24.77 -19.93 5.75
CA LEU A 774 25.14 -21.16 6.47
C LEU A 774 25.79 -22.22 5.57
N LEU A 775 25.28 -22.42 4.34
CA LEU A 775 25.61 -23.61 3.54
C LEU A 775 27.12 -23.77 3.28
N ALA A 776 27.84 -22.68 3.00
CA ALA A 776 29.28 -22.72 2.74
C ALA A 776 30.06 -23.30 3.93
N SER A 777 29.84 -22.76 5.14
CA SER A 777 30.48 -23.23 6.37
C SER A 777 30.13 -24.70 6.70
N ARG A 778 28.89 -25.12 6.43
CA ARG A 778 28.44 -26.50 6.69
C ARG A 778 29.03 -27.50 5.71
N ARG A 779 29.19 -27.13 4.44
CA ARG A 779 29.91 -27.94 3.44
C ARG A 779 31.37 -28.13 3.81
N GLU A 780 32.04 -27.08 4.29
CA GLU A 780 33.42 -27.18 4.76
C GLU A 780 33.55 -28.13 5.96
N ALA A 781 32.66 -28.03 6.95
CA ALA A 781 32.64 -28.94 8.10
C ALA A 781 32.36 -30.40 7.70
N ALA A 782 31.41 -30.63 6.80
CA ALA A 782 31.11 -31.96 6.26
C ALA A 782 32.30 -32.56 5.51
N ALA A 783 32.99 -31.77 4.68
CA ALA A 783 34.21 -32.20 4.00
C ALA A 783 35.37 -32.48 4.98
N GLY A 784 35.36 -31.84 6.16
CA GLY A 784 36.27 -32.10 7.27
C GLY A 784 35.95 -33.36 8.10
N GLY A 785 34.89 -34.11 7.74
CA GLY A 785 34.52 -35.38 8.40
C GLY A 785 33.47 -35.26 9.51
N ASP A 786 32.83 -34.09 9.67
CA ASP A 786 31.71 -33.93 10.60
C ASP A 786 30.43 -34.61 10.05
N ALA A 787 30.05 -35.73 10.67
CA ALA A 787 28.88 -36.51 10.30
C ALA A 787 27.56 -35.73 10.46
N GLY A 788 27.45 -34.88 11.48
CA GLY A 788 26.25 -34.06 11.71
C GLY A 788 26.13 -32.94 10.67
N ALA A 789 27.25 -32.35 10.26
CA ALA A 789 27.26 -31.39 9.15
C ALA A 789 26.89 -32.04 7.82
N ALA A 790 27.36 -33.26 7.55
CA ALA A 790 27.00 -34.02 6.36
C ALA A 790 25.49 -34.35 6.31
N GLU A 791 24.92 -34.82 7.42
CA GLU A 791 23.48 -35.07 7.57
C GLU A 791 22.66 -33.79 7.36
N TRP A 792 23.10 -32.69 7.97
CA TRP A 792 22.46 -31.38 7.80
C TRP A 792 22.45 -30.93 6.33
N VAL A 793 23.59 -31.03 5.63
CA VAL A 793 23.70 -30.63 4.21
C VAL A 793 22.76 -31.46 3.34
N GLY A 794 22.66 -32.78 3.60
CA GLY A 794 21.73 -33.66 2.89
C GLY A 794 20.27 -33.28 3.07
N HIS A 795 19.83 -33.08 4.32
CA HIS A 795 18.45 -32.66 4.58
C HIS A 795 18.14 -31.25 4.06
N PHE A 796 19.12 -30.32 4.13
CA PHE A 796 18.98 -28.97 3.62
C PHE A 796 18.86 -28.95 2.09
N ALA A 797 19.67 -29.75 1.38
CA ALA A 797 19.56 -29.93 -0.06
C ALA A 797 18.19 -30.50 -0.45
N ARG A 798 17.75 -31.59 0.20
CA ARG A 798 16.42 -32.17 -0.02
C ARG A 798 15.31 -31.13 0.17
N LEU A 799 15.37 -30.32 1.23
CA LEU A 799 14.42 -29.23 1.46
C LEU A 799 14.42 -28.22 0.31
N GLY A 800 15.61 -27.81 -0.16
CA GLY A 800 15.76 -26.91 -1.30
C GLY A 800 15.13 -27.45 -2.57
N GLU A 801 15.29 -28.74 -2.85
CA GLU A 801 14.65 -29.39 -3.99
C GLU A 801 13.14 -29.32 -3.91
N GLN A 802 12.55 -29.52 -2.71
CA GLN A 802 11.09 -29.41 -2.53
C GLN A 802 10.58 -27.99 -2.71
N PHE A 803 11.40 -26.98 -2.41
CA PHE A 803 11.08 -25.58 -2.68
C PHE A 803 11.42 -25.10 -4.10
N GLY A 804 11.87 -26.00 -4.96
CA GLY A 804 12.15 -25.72 -6.37
C GLY A 804 13.51 -25.09 -6.62
N PHE A 805 14.44 -25.09 -5.66
CA PHE A 805 15.81 -24.65 -5.90
C PHE A 805 16.60 -25.67 -6.72
N ARG A 806 17.58 -25.15 -7.46
CA ARG A 806 18.68 -25.96 -7.97
C ARG A 806 19.65 -26.23 -6.83
N THR A 807 19.71 -27.48 -6.42
CA THR A 807 20.75 -28.03 -5.56
C THR A 807 21.92 -28.40 -6.45
N GLU A 808 23.10 -27.87 -6.14
CA GLU A 808 24.33 -28.36 -6.73
C GLU A 808 24.74 -29.57 -5.90
N ASP A 809 24.83 -30.73 -6.54
CA ASP A 809 25.52 -31.90 -5.99
C ASP A 809 26.96 -31.57 -5.61
#